data_AF-A4HTG8-F1
#
_entry.id   AF-A4HTG8-F1
#
_cell.length_a   1.000
_cell.length_b   1.000
_cell.length_c   1.000
_cell.angle_alpha   90.00
_cell.angle_beta   90.00
_cell.angle_gamma   90.00
#
_symmetry.space_group_name_H-M   'P 1'
#
loop_
_entity.id
_entity.type
_entity.pdbx_description
1 polymer ?
#
loop_
_entity_poly.entity_id
_entity_poly.type
_entity_poly.pdbx_seq_one_letter_code
_entity_poly.pdbx_strand_id
1 'polypeptide(L)'
;MFELLLSFSPQPPRAMLAAGPGARCATERRCCVGSSSTLSFTVERVPARYARERGVCLAPAAGVREVMVVTCCAAGRKDGAQAALEVGMWWVDRCLSTAVQQAAGGTAVLFCCMKIVDVAVERLTLYSSEDSPLPASSAIGRMRMPRHFFGLQLFRLGELRHVQLSPSVRRLVVEVDVRSCLRWPQSEVNNFLASLQSPLRAVHVATCSVSPVKLLNKFHASLRVLYLFRRTTTVCDPTDTRVPVNIEDEEYEEEESNTSPSLTPAMDAPATAQHASQLPAAVHGVAQLSPIARTVTPQSTSTTSTTATGARSRRTRRLRLSSAAAAAPVLEELHVTSSARRSLPRWVETCTRLKHITLRNCAYNRVDSLRFARKLTSILLDGCASFVGFDCLCGFPELRSVTVKNCGLLRDLSWVPRLRGSLSYLCIHHLSPASITAFASASCLGMGLSGLEELNLSIPSLHALRSFVAHSSATLRELTLFTCMSLSGFSDLPALPALEKVVITGNCHMQNFLWLSRSPRVVEVRATQCSQLMSLTGLDALHQLRLLDVNGCQRVRTIAPLAECVSLTYLDVSHCGLLTRVSVLEKLPCLQCVLMRNCTSLVKDFGWIEACPKLVELMVPGPSWVEAARGVLRRLGRRNVVLR
;
A
#
# COMPACT_ATOMS: atom_id res chain seq x y z
N MET A 1 -3.45 -9.23 35.20
CA MET A 1 -2.05 -9.20 34.69
C MET A 1 -1.92 -9.97 33.38
N PHE A 2 -2.25 -11.28 33.34
CA PHE A 2 -2.27 -12.07 32.11
C PHE A 2 -3.12 -11.44 30.99
N GLU A 3 -4.35 -10.99 31.29
CA GLU A 3 -5.21 -10.33 30.28
C GLU A 3 -4.63 -9.04 29.70
N LEU A 4 -3.86 -8.30 30.50
CA LEU A 4 -3.21 -7.08 30.06
C LEU A 4 -2.07 -7.42 29.08
N LEU A 5 -1.27 -8.44 29.40
CA LEU A 5 -0.22 -8.97 28.51
C LEU A 5 -0.79 -9.46 27.17
N LEU A 6 -2.01 -10.03 27.13
CA LEU A 6 -2.68 -10.46 25.90
C LEU A 6 -2.95 -9.32 24.92
N SER A 7 -3.24 -8.12 25.43
CA SER A 7 -3.63 -6.99 24.59
C SER A 7 -2.45 -6.39 23.80
N PHE A 8 -1.22 -6.59 24.29
CA PHE A 8 0.00 -5.98 23.74
C PHE A 8 0.87 -6.93 22.91
N SER A 9 0.68 -8.25 22.98
CA SER A 9 1.51 -9.19 22.21
C SER A 9 1.04 -9.30 20.75
N PRO A 10 1.93 -9.11 19.74
CA PRO A 10 1.58 -9.29 18.33
C PRO A 10 1.38 -10.75 17.94
N GLN A 11 1.89 -11.71 18.72
CA GLN A 11 1.77 -13.14 18.45
C GLN A 11 1.08 -13.89 19.60
N PRO A 12 0.25 -14.90 19.31
CA PRO A 12 -0.35 -15.75 20.34
C PRO A 12 0.76 -16.57 21.02
N PRO A 13 0.84 -16.60 22.37
CA PRO A 13 1.80 -17.46 23.05
C PRO A 13 1.49 -18.94 22.73
N ARG A 14 2.49 -19.70 22.25
CA ARG A 14 2.33 -21.12 21.87
C ARG A 14 1.63 -21.98 22.93
N ALA A 15 1.90 -21.73 24.21
CA ALA A 15 1.27 -22.42 25.33
C ALA A 15 -0.25 -22.18 25.42
N MET A 16 -0.75 -21.04 24.93
CA MET A 16 -2.17 -20.70 24.94
C MET A 16 -2.96 -21.37 23.82
N LEU A 17 -2.36 -21.61 22.65
CA LEU A 17 -2.98 -22.41 21.58
C LEU A 17 -3.28 -23.85 22.04
N ALA A 18 -2.57 -24.35 23.07
CA ALA A 18 -2.85 -25.64 23.69
C ALA A 18 -4.01 -25.61 24.70
N ALA A 19 -4.44 -24.43 25.17
CA ALA A 19 -5.41 -24.27 26.26
C ALA A 19 -6.82 -23.85 25.82
N GLY A 20 -7.07 -23.71 24.51
CA GLY A 20 -8.38 -23.31 23.98
C GLY A 20 -9.49 -24.30 24.32
N PRO A 21 -10.75 -23.84 24.46
CA PRO A 21 -11.90 -24.71 24.71
C PRO A 21 -12.15 -25.59 23.49
N GLY A 22 -11.71 -26.84 23.53
CA GLY A 22 -11.89 -27.80 22.44
C GLY A 22 -10.77 -28.82 22.27
N ALA A 23 -9.56 -28.58 22.80
CA ALA A 23 -8.47 -29.55 22.74
C ALA A 23 -8.66 -30.66 23.79
N ARG A 24 -9.26 -31.78 23.37
CA ARG A 24 -9.69 -32.93 24.16
C ARG A 24 -8.53 -33.83 24.58
N CYS A 25 -7.47 -33.93 23.80
CA CYS A 25 -6.37 -34.85 24.08
C CYS A 25 -4.97 -34.22 23.99
N ALA A 26 -3.99 -34.87 24.62
CA ALA A 26 -2.59 -34.45 24.56
C ALA A 26 -2.07 -34.38 23.13
N THR A 27 -2.55 -35.26 22.24
CA THR A 27 -2.21 -35.26 20.80
C THR A 27 -2.72 -34.01 20.11
N GLU A 28 -3.97 -33.59 20.33
CA GLU A 28 -4.51 -32.34 19.79
C GLU A 28 -3.74 -31.12 20.31
N ARG A 29 -3.44 -31.08 21.62
CA ARG A 29 -2.63 -30.01 22.22
C ARG A 29 -1.21 -29.98 21.63
N ARG A 30 -0.58 -31.15 21.45
CA ARG A 30 0.72 -31.30 20.78
C ARG A 30 0.65 -30.99 19.29
N CYS A 31 -0.47 -31.20 18.61
CA CYS A 31 -0.67 -30.76 17.22
C CYS A 31 -0.81 -29.23 17.16
N CYS A 32 -1.58 -28.61 18.05
CA CYS A 32 -1.65 -27.15 18.15
C CYS A 32 -0.28 -26.53 18.42
N VAL A 33 0.58 -27.18 19.23
CA VAL A 33 1.92 -26.69 19.53
C VAL A 33 2.96 -27.09 18.47
N GLY A 34 2.94 -28.34 18.03
CA GLY A 34 3.96 -29.00 17.22
C GLY A 34 3.71 -29.03 15.71
N SER A 35 2.44 -28.95 15.26
CA SER A 35 2.10 -28.70 13.86
C SER A 35 1.83 -27.23 13.55
N SER A 36 1.86 -26.36 14.57
CA SER A 36 2.23 -24.95 14.41
C SER A 36 3.73 -24.81 14.07
N SER A 37 4.15 -25.51 13.00
CA SER A 37 4.91 -24.76 12.00
C SER A 37 4.14 -23.47 11.80
N THR A 38 4.83 -22.35 11.79
CA THR A 38 4.32 -20.98 11.64
C THR A 38 3.44 -20.75 10.38
N LEU A 39 2.97 -21.80 9.72
CA LEU A 39 2.36 -21.84 8.41
C LEU A 39 0.84 -22.04 8.42
N SER A 40 0.24 -22.65 9.46
CA SER A 40 -1.20 -22.96 9.43
C SER A 40 -2.11 -21.81 9.87
N PHE A 41 -1.67 -21.02 10.86
CA PHE A 41 -2.42 -19.89 11.40
C PHE A 41 -1.47 -18.77 11.83
N THR A 42 -1.64 -17.57 11.28
CA THR A 42 -0.85 -16.39 11.67
C THR A 42 -1.74 -15.18 11.93
N VAL A 43 -1.29 -14.30 12.81
CA VAL A 43 -1.95 -13.02 13.11
C VAL A 43 -0.91 -11.91 13.04
N GLU A 44 -1.19 -10.88 12.25
CA GLU A 44 -0.39 -9.65 12.19
C GLU A 44 -1.30 -8.46 12.52
N ARG A 45 -0.82 -7.52 13.35
CA ARG A 45 -1.45 -6.20 13.50
C ARG A 45 -0.76 -5.20 12.60
N VAL A 46 -1.52 -4.53 11.77
CA VAL A 46 -1.04 -3.59 10.75
C VAL A 46 -1.83 -2.29 10.89
N PRO A 47 -1.19 -1.11 10.93
CA PRO A 47 -1.92 0.16 10.86
C PRO A 47 -2.82 0.20 9.61
N ALA A 48 -4.06 0.67 9.75
CA ALA A 48 -5.07 0.57 8.69
C ALA A 48 -4.63 1.18 7.35
N ARG A 49 -3.81 2.23 7.39
CA ARG A 49 -3.20 2.86 6.20
C ARG A 49 -2.29 1.92 5.38
N TYR A 50 -1.69 0.91 6.01
CA TYR A 50 -0.82 -0.07 5.34
C TYR A 50 -1.54 -1.40 5.04
N ALA A 51 -2.83 -1.52 5.34
CA ALA A 51 -3.58 -2.77 5.15
C ALA A 51 -3.59 -3.24 3.68
N ARG A 52 -3.77 -2.30 2.73
CA ARG A 52 -3.74 -2.59 1.28
C ARG A 52 -2.39 -3.14 0.81
N GLU A 53 -1.28 -2.66 1.38
CA GLU A 53 0.07 -3.14 1.06
C GLU A 53 0.30 -4.57 1.57
N ARG A 54 -0.41 -4.97 2.64
CA ARG A 54 -0.43 -6.34 3.17
C ARG A 54 -1.50 -7.24 2.53
N GLY A 55 -2.01 -6.84 1.35
CA GLY A 55 -2.99 -7.60 0.59
C GLY A 55 -4.36 -7.70 1.24
N VAL A 56 -4.73 -6.74 2.11
CA VAL A 56 -6.12 -6.58 2.58
C VAL A 56 -6.84 -5.72 1.55
N CYS A 57 -7.74 -6.34 0.78
CA CYS A 57 -8.46 -5.69 -0.31
C CYS A 57 -9.75 -5.01 0.16
N LEU A 58 -10.13 -5.25 1.41
CA LEU A 58 -11.36 -4.77 2.03
C LEU A 58 -11.08 -3.42 2.67
N ALA A 59 -11.76 -2.37 2.21
CA ALA A 59 -11.63 -1.06 2.83
C ALA A 59 -12.17 -1.13 4.27
N PRO A 60 -11.34 -0.88 5.29
CA PRO A 60 -11.81 -0.78 6.66
C PRO A 60 -12.88 0.30 6.80
N ALA A 61 -13.79 0.16 7.75
CA ALA A 61 -14.77 1.20 8.04
C ALA A 61 -14.09 2.52 8.45
N ALA A 62 -14.77 3.65 8.24
CA ALA A 62 -14.29 4.95 8.69
C ALA A 62 -14.02 4.92 10.22
N GLY A 63 -12.85 5.37 10.65
CA GLY A 63 -12.42 5.38 12.06
C GLY A 63 -11.54 4.21 12.50
N VAL A 64 -11.39 3.17 11.67
CA VAL A 64 -10.46 2.05 11.98
C VAL A 64 -9.02 2.54 11.92
N ARG A 65 -8.25 2.31 13.00
CA ARG A 65 -6.83 2.68 13.11
C ARG A 65 -5.89 1.52 12.84
N GLU A 66 -6.30 0.31 13.19
CA GLU A 66 -5.52 -0.91 13.02
C GLU A 66 -6.35 -2.01 12.36
N VAL A 67 -5.68 -2.85 11.58
CA VAL A 67 -6.23 -4.04 10.95
C VAL A 67 -5.46 -5.25 11.48
N MET A 68 -6.19 -6.21 12.03
CA MET A 68 -5.67 -7.50 12.41
C MET A 68 -5.83 -8.47 11.23
N VAL A 69 -4.72 -8.83 10.60
CA VAL A 69 -4.68 -9.76 9.48
C VAL A 69 -4.47 -11.17 10.01
N VAL A 70 -5.51 -12.00 9.89
CA VAL A 70 -5.50 -13.40 10.31
C VAL A 70 -5.38 -14.27 9.07
N THR A 71 -4.30 -15.03 8.94
CA THR A 71 -4.10 -15.96 7.80
C THR A 71 -4.29 -17.38 8.26
N CYS A 72 -5.28 -18.05 7.69
CA CYS A 72 -5.64 -19.45 7.87
C CYS A 72 -5.24 -20.23 6.62
N CYS A 73 -4.34 -21.20 6.77
CA CYS A 73 -3.96 -22.09 5.69
C CYS A 73 -4.65 -23.45 5.85
N ALA A 74 -5.01 -24.07 4.73
CA ALA A 74 -5.50 -25.45 4.67
C ALA A 74 -6.81 -25.73 5.43
N ALA A 75 -7.83 -24.89 5.24
CA ALA A 75 -9.16 -25.13 5.78
C ALA A 75 -9.74 -26.44 5.24
N GLY A 76 -10.14 -27.33 6.15
CA GLY A 76 -10.70 -28.64 5.83
C GLY A 76 -9.68 -29.76 5.51
N ARG A 77 -8.37 -29.51 5.62
CA ARG A 77 -7.38 -30.60 5.70
C ARG A 77 -7.36 -31.19 7.14
N LYS A 78 -6.84 -32.42 7.31
CA LYS A 78 -6.81 -33.27 8.54
C LYS A 78 -6.93 -32.52 9.89
N ASP A 79 -7.56 -33.17 10.86
CA ASP A 79 -8.00 -32.66 12.18
C ASP A 79 -7.04 -31.68 12.91
N GLY A 80 -5.72 -31.86 12.80
CA GLY A 80 -4.74 -30.97 13.43
C GLY A 80 -4.79 -29.50 12.95
N ALA A 81 -5.01 -29.27 11.65
CA ALA A 81 -5.11 -27.90 11.11
C ALA A 81 -6.41 -27.23 11.58
N GLN A 82 -7.53 -27.98 11.53
CA GLN A 82 -8.83 -27.51 11.93
C GLN A 82 -8.88 -27.14 13.42
N ALA A 83 -8.30 -27.97 14.30
CA ALA A 83 -8.20 -27.67 15.73
C ALA A 83 -7.37 -26.41 16.01
N ALA A 84 -6.26 -26.22 15.28
CA ALA A 84 -5.44 -25.01 15.42
C ALA A 84 -6.19 -23.75 14.97
N LEU A 85 -6.96 -23.83 13.87
CA LEU A 85 -7.82 -22.73 13.40
C LEU A 85 -8.88 -22.37 14.45
N GLU A 86 -9.53 -23.37 15.06
CA GLU A 86 -10.55 -23.14 16.08
C GLU A 86 -10.00 -22.41 17.31
N VAL A 87 -8.84 -22.85 17.83
CA VAL A 87 -8.22 -22.19 18.97
C VAL A 87 -7.69 -20.80 18.60
N GLY A 88 -7.09 -20.65 17.41
CA GLY A 88 -6.65 -19.35 16.90
C GLY A 88 -7.80 -18.35 16.79
N MET A 89 -8.95 -18.80 16.29
CA MET A 89 -10.14 -17.96 16.14
C MET A 89 -10.80 -17.59 17.47
N TRP A 90 -10.76 -18.48 18.48
CA TRP A 90 -11.16 -18.13 19.85
C TRP A 90 -10.32 -16.96 20.41
N TRP A 91 -9.00 -16.98 20.17
CA TRP A 91 -8.11 -15.90 20.61
C TRP A 91 -8.37 -14.58 19.87
N VAL A 92 -8.58 -14.65 18.55
CA VAL A 92 -8.96 -13.50 17.70
C VAL A 92 -10.24 -12.83 18.21
N ASP A 93 -11.29 -13.62 18.49
CA ASP A 93 -12.57 -13.13 19.00
C ASP A 93 -12.42 -12.41 20.35
N ARG A 94 -11.53 -12.91 21.22
CA ARG A 94 -11.20 -12.27 22.50
C ARG A 94 -10.47 -10.95 22.32
N CYS A 95 -9.49 -10.87 21.40
CA CYS A 95 -8.77 -9.64 21.09
C CYS A 95 -9.69 -8.55 20.51
N LEU A 96 -10.64 -8.94 19.67
CA LEU A 96 -11.62 -8.01 19.12
C LEU A 96 -12.58 -7.52 20.21
N SER A 97 -13.02 -8.41 21.11
CA SER A 97 -13.90 -8.05 22.22
C SER A 97 -13.26 -7.07 23.19
N THR A 98 -11.98 -7.25 23.54
CA THR A 98 -11.25 -6.30 24.38
C THR A 98 -11.04 -4.96 23.69
N ALA A 99 -10.72 -4.95 22.38
CA ALA A 99 -10.58 -3.72 21.61
C ALA A 99 -11.88 -2.92 21.53
N VAL A 100 -13.03 -3.59 21.41
CA VAL A 100 -14.36 -2.95 21.42
C VAL A 100 -14.69 -2.38 22.81
N GLN A 101 -14.38 -3.09 23.88
CA GLN A 101 -14.58 -2.58 25.25
C GLN A 101 -13.74 -1.34 25.58
N GLN A 102 -12.54 -1.23 24.99
CA GLN A 102 -11.66 -0.06 25.16
C GLN A 102 -12.09 1.16 24.34
N ALA A 103 -12.92 0.98 23.30
CA ALA A 103 -13.38 2.06 22.43
C ALA A 103 -14.48 2.89 23.11
N ALA A 104 -14.09 3.77 24.05
CA ALA A 104 -14.98 4.83 24.54
C ALA A 104 -15.34 5.77 23.37
N GLY A 105 -16.57 5.67 22.86
CA GLY A 105 -17.08 6.54 21.77
C GLY A 105 -17.51 5.84 20.47
N GLY A 106 -17.55 4.50 20.43
CA GLY A 106 -18.27 3.77 19.37
C GLY A 106 -17.56 3.62 18.02
N THR A 107 -16.36 4.18 17.83
CA THR A 107 -15.55 3.93 16.62
C THR A 107 -14.67 2.69 16.83
N ALA A 108 -14.90 1.63 16.06
CA ALA A 108 -14.07 0.42 16.12
C ALA A 108 -12.62 0.75 15.76
N VAL A 109 -11.72 0.67 16.75
CA VAL A 109 -10.29 0.97 16.56
C VAL A 109 -9.59 -0.13 15.76
N LEU A 110 -10.07 -1.37 15.89
CA LEU A 110 -9.48 -2.58 15.32
C LEU A 110 -10.46 -3.29 14.38
N PHE A 111 -10.06 -3.52 13.14
CA PHE A 111 -10.81 -4.31 12.15
C PHE A 111 -10.12 -5.65 11.87
N CYS A 112 -10.87 -6.75 11.74
CA CYS A 112 -10.30 -8.06 11.44
C CYS A 112 -10.41 -8.40 9.94
N CYS A 113 -9.32 -8.83 9.32
CA CYS A 113 -9.32 -9.39 7.99
C CYS A 113 -8.83 -10.84 8.05
N MET A 114 -9.68 -11.78 7.66
CA MET A 114 -9.40 -13.20 7.68
C MET A 114 -9.08 -13.68 6.27
N LYS A 115 -7.98 -14.39 6.09
CA LYS A 115 -7.54 -14.95 4.82
C LYS A 115 -7.55 -16.46 4.90
N ILE A 116 -8.40 -17.15 4.15
CA ILE A 116 -8.31 -18.59 3.97
C ILE A 116 -7.57 -18.87 2.68
N VAL A 117 -6.35 -19.37 2.77
CA VAL A 117 -5.45 -19.51 1.60
C VAL A 117 -5.78 -20.72 0.73
N ASP A 118 -6.33 -21.76 1.34
CA ASP A 118 -6.63 -23.04 0.69
C ASP A 118 -7.85 -23.69 1.36
N VAL A 119 -8.89 -23.97 0.56
CA VAL A 119 -10.14 -24.57 1.02
C VAL A 119 -10.34 -25.90 0.29
N ALA A 120 -10.21 -27.00 1.02
CA ALA A 120 -10.26 -28.36 0.47
C ALA A 120 -11.55 -29.10 0.89
N VAL A 121 -12.70 -28.40 0.88
CA VAL A 121 -14.02 -28.93 1.26
C VAL A 121 -15.11 -28.47 0.30
N GLU A 122 -16.13 -29.30 0.12
CA GLU A 122 -17.29 -28.94 -0.72
C GLU A 122 -18.21 -27.91 -0.05
N ARG A 123 -18.33 -27.98 1.28
CA ARG A 123 -19.19 -27.10 2.07
C ARG A 123 -18.38 -26.48 3.21
N LEU A 124 -18.36 -25.14 3.25
CA LEU A 124 -17.74 -24.37 4.33
C LEU A 124 -18.83 -23.73 5.20
N THR A 125 -18.92 -24.14 6.46
CA THR A 125 -19.85 -23.54 7.42
C THR A 125 -19.13 -22.51 8.28
N LEU A 126 -19.53 -21.25 8.16
CA LEU A 126 -19.04 -20.13 8.95
C LEU A 126 -20.01 -19.89 10.11
N TYR A 127 -19.52 -19.96 11.35
CA TYR A 127 -20.36 -19.80 12.55
C TYR A 127 -19.74 -18.82 13.53
N SER A 128 -20.55 -18.13 14.33
CA SER A 128 -20.04 -17.26 15.39
C SER A 128 -20.02 -18.03 16.70
N SER A 129 -19.35 -17.52 17.72
CA SER A 129 -19.39 -18.15 19.05
C SER A 129 -20.71 -18.02 19.81
N GLU A 130 -21.70 -17.32 19.26
CA GLU A 130 -23.09 -17.40 19.74
C GLU A 130 -23.73 -18.73 19.35
N ASP A 131 -23.28 -19.30 18.23
CA ASP A 131 -23.65 -20.63 17.79
C ASP A 131 -22.74 -21.63 18.51
N SER A 132 -23.17 -22.06 19.70
CA SER A 132 -22.53 -23.15 20.47
C SER A 132 -22.16 -24.31 19.53
N PRO A 133 -21.03 -25.02 19.73
CA PRO A 133 -20.49 -25.96 18.74
C PRO A 133 -21.55 -27.00 18.36
N LEU A 134 -22.13 -26.83 17.17
CA LEU A 134 -23.13 -27.73 16.60
C LEU A 134 -22.60 -29.17 16.61
N PRO A 135 -23.46 -30.20 16.75
CA PRO A 135 -23.07 -31.56 17.12
C PRO A 135 -21.89 -32.11 16.29
N ALA A 136 -21.01 -32.83 16.97
CA ALA A 136 -19.66 -33.28 16.55
C ALA A 136 -19.58 -34.23 15.35
N SER A 137 -20.66 -34.40 14.58
CA SER A 137 -20.69 -35.22 13.38
C SER A 137 -19.88 -34.53 12.26
N SER A 138 -18.67 -35.05 12.03
CA SER A 138 -17.67 -34.67 11.01
C SER A 138 -17.31 -33.17 10.95
N ALA A 139 -16.31 -32.76 11.74
CA ALA A 139 -15.85 -31.37 11.92
C ALA A 139 -15.17 -30.72 10.69
N ILE A 140 -15.01 -31.45 9.59
CA ILE A 140 -14.31 -30.98 8.40
C ILE A 140 -15.13 -29.89 7.70
N GLY A 141 -14.52 -28.73 7.43
CA GLY A 141 -15.17 -27.63 6.70
C GLY A 141 -16.02 -26.70 7.56
N ARG A 142 -15.84 -26.67 8.88
CA ARG A 142 -16.42 -25.62 9.75
C ARG A 142 -15.36 -24.57 10.05
N MET A 143 -15.73 -23.30 10.21
CA MET A 143 -14.78 -22.28 10.64
C MET A 143 -15.48 -21.29 11.56
N ARG A 144 -14.93 -21.10 12.76
CA ARG A 144 -15.37 -20.09 13.70
C ARG A 144 -14.99 -18.71 13.21
N MET A 145 -15.96 -17.81 13.13
CA MET A 145 -15.80 -16.40 12.80
C MET A 145 -15.82 -15.54 14.08
N PRO A 146 -15.22 -14.35 14.05
CA PRO A 146 -15.41 -13.36 15.10
C PRO A 146 -16.87 -12.93 15.20
N ARG A 147 -17.32 -12.54 16.40
CA ARG A 147 -18.64 -11.90 16.56
C ARG A 147 -18.68 -10.49 15.99
N HIS A 148 -17.54 -9.80 16.04
CA HIS A 148 -17.37 -8.42 15.57
C HIS A 148 -17.18 -8.35 14.05
N PHE A 149 -17.37 -7.18 13.46
CA PHE A 149 -17.21 -6.98 12.01
C PHE A 149 -15.84 -7.43 11.50
N PHE A 150 -15.85 -8.21 10.41
CA PHE A 150 -14.64 -8.70 9.78
C PHE A 150 -14.78 -8.81 8.26
N GLY A 151 -13.63 -8.83 7.61
CA GLY A 151 -13.48 -9.17 6.22
C GLY A 151 -13.04 -10.61 6.03
N LEU A 152 -13.51 -11.29 4.99
CA LEU A 152 -13.10 -12.65 4.64
C LEU A 152 -12.56 -12.70 3.22
N GLN A 153 -11.34 -13.20 3.08
CA GLN A 153 -10.69 -13.44 1.79
C GLN A 153 -10.52 -14.94 1.61
N LEU A 154 -11.13 -15.48 0.56
CA LEU A 154 -11.13 -16.89 0.20
C LEU A 154 -10.26 -17.10 -1.03
N PHE A 155 -9.13 -17.77 -0.87
CA PHE A 155 -8.22 -18.12 -1.94
C PHE A 155 -8.28 -19.63 -2.22
N ARG A 156 -8.02 -20.02 -3.48
CA ARG A 156 -7.99 -21.42 -3.95
C ARG A 156 -9.23 -22.24 -3.55
N LEU A 157 -10.40 -21.80 -4.02
CA LEU A 157 -11.69 -22.45 -3.76
C LEU A 157 -11.96 -23.70 -4.63
N GLY A 158 -11.00 -24.61 -4.76
CA GLY A 158 -11.05 -25.72 -5.73
C GLY A 158 -12.38 -26.49 -5.72
N GLU A 159 -12.74 -27.04 -4.56
CA GLU A 159 -13.92 -27.90 -4.37
C GLU A 159 -15.11 -27.17 -3.74
N LEU A 160 -14.96 -25.92 -3.31
CA LEU A 160 -15.98 -25.24 -2.52
C LEU A 160 -17.22 -24.92 -3.35
N ARG A 161 -18.33 -25.59 -3.08
CA ARG A 161 -19.62 -25.40 -3.76
C ARG A 161 -20.60 -24.58 -2.94
N HIS A 162 -20.48 -24.60 -1.61
CA HIS A 162 -21.45 -23.95 -0.73
C HIS A 162 -20.78 -23.31 0.48
N VAL A 163 -21.12 -22.05 0.75
CA VAL A 163 -20.72 -21.35 1.98
C VAL A 163 -21.98 -21.10 2.80
N GLN A 164 -22.09 -21.75 3.95
CA GLN A 164 -23.22 -21.60 4.85
C GLN A 164 -22.82 -20.65 5.97
N LEU A 165 -23.48 -19.50 6.06
CA LEU A 165 -23.37 -18.60 7.20
C LEU A 165 -24.44 -18.94 8.22
N SER A 166 -24.01 -19.14 9.46
CA SER A 166 -24.93 -19.21 10.59
C SER A 166 -25.63 -17.86 10.81
N PRO A 167 -26.89 -17.82 11.32
CA PRO A 167 -27.65 -16.57 11.51
C PRO A 167 -26.94 -15.51 12.37
N SER A 168 -26.04 -15.95 13.25
CA SER A 168 -25.27 -15.06 14.12
C SER A 168 -24.09 -14.39 13.40
N VAL A 169 -23.69 -14.89 12.22
CA VAL A 169 -22.65 -14.28 11.37
C VAL A 169 -23.28 -13.19 10.52
N ARG A 170 -23.45 -12.01 11.09
CA ARG A 170 -24.28 -10.97 10.45
C ARG A 170 -23.61 -10.21 9.32
N ARG A 171 -22.27 -10.12 9.25
CA ARG A 171 -21.59 -9.11 8.41
C ARG A 171 -20.22 -9.57 7.93
N LEU A 172 -20.16 -9.92 6.66
CA LEU A 172 -19.00 -10.43 5.95
C LEU A 172 -18.72 -9.52 4.75
N VAL A 173 -17.47 -9.18 4.47
CA VAL A 173 -17.11 -8.68 3.14
C VAL A 173 -16.21 -9.70 2.50
N VAL A 174 -16.63 -10.26 1.37
CA VAL A 174 -16.00 -11.44 0.78
C VAL A 174 -15.12 -11.06 -0.40
N GLU A 175 -13.89 -11.54 -0.38
CA GLU A 175 -13.01 -11.64 -1.54
C GLU A 175 -12.88 -13.10 -1.96
N VAL A 176 -12.91 -13.37 -3.26
CA VAL A 176 -12.85 -14.73 -3.79
C VAL A 176 -11.85 -14.86 -4.95
N ASP A 177 -11.06 -15.93 -4.94
CA ASP A 177 -10.36 -16.45 -6.14
C ASP A 177 -11.32 -17.34 -6.96
N VAL A 178 -11.93 -16.75 -8.00
CA VAL A 178 -13.12 -17.28 -8.70
C VAL A 178 -12.77 -18.28 -9.82
N ARG A 179 -11.60 -18.91 -9.79
CA ARG A 179 -11.17 -19.83 -10.87
C ARG A 179 -12.15 -20.99 -11.08
N SER A 180 -12.62 -21.64 -10.01
CA SER A 180 -13.56 -22.77 -10.07
C SER A 180 -14.97 -22.33 -10.48
N CYS A 181 -15.40 -21.13 -10.07
CA CYS A 181 -16.78 -20.68 -10.23
C CYS A 181 -17.16 -20.27 -11.66
N LEU A 182 -16.21 -20.16 -12.59
CA LEU A 182 -16.54 -19.77 -13.97
C LEU A 182 -17.31 -20.84 -14.72
N ARG A 183 -17.10 -22.11 -14.37
CA ARG A 183 -17.87 -23.23 -14.94
C ARG A 183 -19.27 -23.34 -14.36
N TRP A 184 -19.54 -22.67 -13.24
CA TRP A 184 -20.83 -22.74 -12.59
C TRP A 184 -21.91 -22.10 -13.47
N PRO A 185 -23.11 -22.68 -13.59
CA PRO A 185 -24.25 -21.97 -14.16
C PRO A 185 -24.54 -20.67 -13.37
N GLN A 186 -25.18 -19.68 -14.01
CA GLN A 186 -25.50 -18.41 -13.36
C GLN A 186 -26.34 -18.61 -12.09
N SER A 187 -27.19 -19.65 -12.04
CA SER A 187 -27.96 -20.03 -10.86
C SER A 187 -27.07 -20.41 -9.67
N GLU A 188 -26.00 -21.19 -9.88
CA GLU A 188 -25.05 -21.54 -8.83
C GLU A 188 -24.25 -20.33 -8.34
N VAL A 189 -23.86 -19.44 -9.24
CA VAL A 189 -23.23 -18.16 -8.86
C VAL A 189 -24.18 -17.33 -8.01
N ASN A 190 -25.44 -17.20 -8.42
CA ASN A 190 -26.46 -16.47 -7.67
C ASN A 190 -26.72 -17.14 -6.31
N ASN A 191 -26.75 -18.47 -6.24
CA ASN A 191 -26.90 -19.22 -5.00
C ASN A 191 -25.71 -19.01 -4.06
N PHE A 192 -24.49 -19.01 -4.59
CA PHE A 192 -23.29 -18.69 -3.81
C PHE A 192 -23.34 -17.24 -3.30
N LEU A 193 -23.65 -16.27 -4.16
CA LEU A 193 -23.81 -14.87 -3.75
C LEU A 193 -24.90 -14.70 -2.69
N ALA A 194 -26.03 -15.41 -2.82
CA ALA A 194 -27.10 -15.42 -1.83
C ALA A 194 -26.65 -16.09 -0.52
N SER A 195 -25.87 -17.18 -0.60
CA SER A 195 -25.39 -17.91 0.57
C SER A 195 -24.38 -17.11 1.38
N LEU A 196 -23.64 -16.18 0.75
CA LEU A 196 -22.74 -15.24 1.43
C LEU A 196 -23.47 -14.22 2.33
N GLN A 197 -24.79 -14.03 2.15
CA GLN A 197 -25.61 -13.02 2.84
C GLN A 197 -25.01 -11.59 2.83
N SER A 198 -24.08 -11.33 1.91
CA SER A 198 -23.29 -10.12 1.84
C SER A 198 -22.83 -9.88 0.41
N PRO A 199 -22.61 -8.61 0.00
CA PRO A 199 -22.16 -8.33 -1.35
C PRO A 199 -20.74 -8.86 -1.55
N LEU A 200 -20.55 -9.67 -2.61
CA LEU A 200 -19.23 -10.01 -3.11
C LEU A 200 -18.53 -8.72 -3.55
N ARG A 201 -17.58 -8.25 -2.76
CA ARG A 201 -16.94 -6.94 -2.99
C ARG A 201 -15.75 -7.07 -3.92
N ALA A 202 -14.93 -8.10 -3.75
CA ALA A 202 -13.65 -8.23 -4.43
C ALA A 202 -13.45 -9.59 -5.10
N VAL A 203 -12.77 -9.60 -6.24
CA VAL A 203 -12.38 -10.81 -6.97
C VAL A 203 -10.93 -10.70 -7.41
N HIS A 204 -10.16 -11.77 -7.19
CA HIS A 204 -8.75 -11.86 -7.58
C HIS A 204 -8.52 -12.97 -8.62
N VAL A 205 -8.03 -12.61 -9.80
CA VAL A 205 -8.01 -13.48 -10.98
C VAL A 205 -6.71 -13.35 -11.77
N ALA A 206 -6.18 -14.49 -12.22
CA ALA A 206 -5.03 -14.50 -13.12
C ALA A 206 -5.47 -14.23 -14.58
N THR A 207 -4.85 -13.26 -15.26
CA THR A 207 -5.23 -12.78 -16.61
C THR A 207 -5.15 -13.86 -17.70
N CYS A 208 -4.27 -14.85 -17.54
CA CYS A 208 -4.13 -15.99 -18.45
C CYS A 208 -5.23 -17.06 -18.26
N SER A 209 -5.84 -17.13 -17.08
CA SER A 209 -6.76 -18.21 -16.74
C SER A 209 -8.21 -17.89 -17.10
N VAL A 210 -8.56 -16.61 -17.15
CA VAL A 210 -9.94 -16.15 -17.20
C VAL A 210 -10.03 -14.79 -17.89
N SER A 211 -10.95 -14.68 -18.86
CA SER A 211 -11.40 -13.41 -19.42
C SER A 211 -12.00 -12.50 -18.34
N PRO A 212 -11.44 -11.30 -18.10
CA PRO A 212 -12.06 -10.30 -17.23
C PRO A 212 -13.49 -9.94 -17.67
N VAL A 213 -13.76 -9.93 -18.97
CA VAL A 213 -15.09 -9.66 -19.53
C VAL A 213 -16.11 -10.71 -19.11
N LYS A 214 -15.73 -11.99 -19.08
CA LYS A 214 -16.62 -13.06 -18.58
C LYS A 214 -16.98 -12.87 -17.11
N LEU A 215 -16.01 -12.48 -16.28
CA LEU A 215 -16.26 -12.22 -14.87
C LEU A 215 -17.14 -11.00 -14.66
N LEU A 216 -16.86 -9.92 -15.39
CA LEU A 216 -17.70 -8.74 -15.36
C LEU A 216 -19.12 -9.09 -15.76
N ASN A 217 -19.35 -9.77 -16.88
CA ASN A 217 -20.71 -10.21 -17.26
C ASN A 217 -21.38 -11.05 -16.15
N LYS A 218 -20.64 -11.96 -15.52
CA LYS A 218 -21.15 -12.89 -14.50
C LYS A 218 -21.44 -12.24 -13.13
N PHE A 219 -20.67 -11.21 -12.76
CA PHE A 219 -20.68 -10.56 -11.44
C PHE A 219 -20.93 -9.04 -11.49
N HIS A 220 -21.35 -8.47 -12.63
CA HIS A 220 -21.37 -7.02 -12.90
C HIS A 220 -22.09 -6.18 -11.85
N ALA A 221 -23.17 -6.70 -11.24
CA ALA A 221 -23.99 -5.99 -10.26
C ALA A 221 -23.37 -5.94 -8.85
N SER A 222 -22.46 -6.87 -8.55
CA SER A 222 -21.88 -7.03 -7.21
C SER A 222 -20.41 -6.60 -7.15
N LEU A 223 -19.66 -6.82 -8.25
CA LEU A 223 -18.22 -6.66 -8.26
C LEU A 223 -17.78 -5.19 -8.15
N ARG A 224 -17.20 -4.83 -7.00
CA ARG A 224 -16.67 -3.47 -6.73
C ARG A 224 -15.16 -3.39 -6.92
N VAL A 225 -14.44 -4.48 -6.68
CA VAL A 225 -12.98 -4.52 -6.69
C VAL A 225 -12.53 -5.69 -7.56
N LEU A 226 -11.67 -5.44 -8.54
CA LEU A 226 -11.13 -6.46 -9.42
C LEU A 226 -9.61 -6.42 -9.39
N TYR A 227 -8.99 -7.55 -9.06
CA TYR A 227 -7.56 -7.76 -9.17
C TYR A 227 -7.26 -8.68 -10.35
N LEU A 228 -6.38 -8.20 -11.23
CA LEU A 228 -5.85 -8.91 -12.37
C LEU A 228 -4.35 -9.10 -12.16
N PHE A 229 -3.85 -10.32 -12.26
CA PHE A 229 -2.42 -10.56 -12.17
C PHE A 229 -1.96 -11.58 -13.22
N ARG A 230 -0.76 -11.40 -13.78
CA ARG A 230 -0.11 -12.43 -14.60
C ARG A 230 0.64 -13.40 -13.69
N ARG A 231 0.62 -14.71 -13.94
CA ARG A 231 1.53 -15.61 -13.21
C ARG A 231 2.89 -15.58 -13.88
N THR A 232 3.92 -15.57 -13.05
CA THR A 232 5.30 -15.81 -13.45
C THR A 232 5.71 -17.12 -12.79
N THR A 233 5.67 -18.23 -13.51
CA THR A 233 6.27 -19.48 -13.01
C THR A 233 7.76 -19.42 -13.29
N THR A 234 8.54 -18.88 -12.34
CA THR A 234 9.97 -19.19 -12.27
C THR A 234 10.08 -20.61 -11.73
N VAL A 235 10.21 -21.61 -12.61
CA VAL A 235 10.56 -22.97 -12.17
C VAL A 235 12.03 -22.92 -11.76
N CYS A 236 12.27 -22.78 -10.45
CA CYS A 236 13.57 -23.08 -9.87
C CYS A 236 13.54 -24.57 -9.49
N ASP A 237 14.01 -25.43 -10.38
CA ASP A 237 14.41 -26.77 -9.97
C ASP A 237 15.79 -26.65 -9.30
N PRO A 238 15.94 -26.91 -7.98
CA PRO A 238 17.18 -26.65 -7.26
C PRO A 238 18.38 -27.50 -7.73
N THR A 239 18.19 -28.46 -8.63
CA THR A 239 19.27 -29.29 -9.18
C THR A 239 19.61 -29.04 -10.65
N ASP A 240 18.90 -28.16 -11.36
CA ASP A 240 19.21 -27.85 -12.76
C ASP A 240 19.97 -26.52 -12.88
N THR A 241 21.23 -26.58 -13.30
CA THR A 241 22.11 -25.40 -13.49
C THR A 241 21.82 -24.64 -14.78
N ARG A 242 20.75 -25.01 -15.51
CA ARG A 242 20.29 -24.28 -16.68
C ARG A 242 19.44 -23.08 -16.26
N VAL A 243 19.70 -21.94 -16.90
CA VAL A 243 19.01 -20.65 -16.69
C VAL A 243 17.50 -20.89 -16.56
N PRO A 244 16.83 -20.38 -15.49
CA PRO A 244 15.42 -20.64 -15.26
C PRO A 244 14.62 -20.25 -16.50
N VAL A 245 13.97 -21.24 -17.11
CA VAL A 245 13.08 -21.03 -18.26
C VAL A 245 11.86 -20.30 -17.71
N ASN A 246 11.83 -18.98 -17.90
CA ASN A 246 10.70 -18.16 -17.57
C ASN A 246 9.60 -18.48 -18.59
N ILE A 247 8.70 -19.41 -18.26
CA ILE A 247 7.50 -19.64 -19.07
C ILE A 247 6.62 -18.41 -18.87
N GLU A 248 6.73 -17.47 -19.77
CA GLU A 248 5.95 -16.25 -19.76
C GLU A 248 4.50 -16.54 -20.19
N ASP A 249 3.55 -16.52 -19.24
CA ASP A 249 2.12 -16.75 -19.48
C ASP A 249 1.55 -15.75 -20.50
N GLU A 250 1.10 -16.17 -21.69
CA GLU A 250 0.44 -15.24 -22.62
C GLU A 250 -0.87 -14.69 -22.03
N GLU A 251 -1.01 -13.36 -22.03
CA GLU A 251 -2.29 -12.73 -21.71
C GLU A 251 -3.28 -12.94 -22.86
N TYR A 252 -4.58 -12.98 -22.57
CA TYR A 252 -5.64 -12.95 -23.59
C TYR A 252 -5.63 -11.63 -24.38
N GLU A 253 -4.66 -11.41 -25.28
CA GLU A 253 -4.53 -10.20 -26.09
C GLU A 253 -5.71 -10.00 -27.06
N GLU A 254 -6.39 -11.08 -27.44
CA GLU A 254 -7.34 -11.09 -28.55
C GLU A 254 -8.76 -10.56 -28.25
N GLU A 255 -9.09 -10.16 -27.01
CA GLU A 255 -10.51 -9.93 -26.68
C GLU A 255 -11.18 -8.76 -27.42
N GLU A 256 -10.47 -7.77 -27.99
CA GLU A 256 -11.15 -6.52 -28.40
C GLU A 256 -10.69 -5.85 -29.71
N SER A 257 -9.96 -6.55 -30.60
CA SER A 257 -9.49 -5.97 -31.87
C SER A 257 -10.55 -5.88 -32.97
N ASN A 258 -11.67 -5.15 -32.76
CA ASN A 258 -12.44 -4.60 -33.89
C ASN A 258 -12.57 -3.08 -33.77
N THR A 259 -12.13 -2.40 -34.81
CA THR A 259 -12.31 -0.98 -35.08
C THR A 259 -13.80 -0.63 -35.11
N SER A 260 -14.22 0.28 -34.23
CA SER A 260 -15.51 0.97 -34.29
C SER A 260 -15.30 2.33 -33.63
N PRO A 261 -15.89 3.43 -34.12
CA PRO A 261 -15.46 4.77 -33.76
C PRO A 261 -15.83 5.07 -32.31
N SER A 262 -14.95 5.85 -31.67
CA SER A 262 -15.08 6.37 -30.31
C SER A 262 -16.53 6.75 -29.99
N LEU A 263 -17.09 6.14 -28.95
CA LEU A 263 -18.35 6.55 -28.33
C LEU A 263 -18.23 8.04 -27.92
N THR A 264 -18.81 8.93 -28.72
CA THR A 264 -19.03 10.32 -28.31
C THR A 264 -20.11 10.31 -27.24
N PRO A 265 -19.83 10.80 -26.02
CA PRO A 265 -20.84 10.87 -24.98
C PRO A 265 -21.92 11.86 -25.41
N ALA A 266 -23.18 11.55 -25.08
CA ALA A 266 -24.30 12.44 -25.25
C ALA A 266 -23.94 13.81 -24.65
N MET A 267 -23.79 14.82 -25.52
CA MET A 267 -23.60 16.19 -25.08
C MET A 267 -24.86 16.64 -24.35
N ASP A 268 -24.68 17.12 -23.12
CA ASP A 268 -25.66 17.91 -22.41
C ASP A 268 -26.11 19.05 -23.35
N ALA A 269 -27.41 19.09 -23.64
CA ALA A 269 -28.00 20.04 -24.57
C ALA A 269 -27.66 21.48 -24.14
N PRO A 270 -26.97 22.27 -24.98
CA PRO A 270 -26.68 23.66 -24.65
C PRO A 270 -27.94 24.50 -24.86
N ALA A 271 -28.30 25.24 -23.82
CA ALA A 271 -29.38 26.21 -23.84
C ALA A 271 -29.19 27.20 -25.00
N THR A 272 -30.24 27.33 -25.79
CA THR A 272 -30.40 28.23 -26.93
C THR A 272 -30.05 29.68 -26.57
N ALA A 273 -28.95 30.18 -27.13
CA ALA A 273 -28.73 31.61 -27.33
C ALA A 273 -28.47 31.83 -28.82
N GLN A 274 -29.53 32.19 -29.54
CA GLN A 274 -29.46 32.70 -30.91
C GLN A 274 -28.81 34.09 -30.86
N HIS A 275 -27.78 34.33 -31.66
CA HIS A 275 -27.69 35.43 -32.63
C HIS A 275 -26.25 35.56 -33.21
N ALA A 276 -26.18 35.45 -34.54
CA ALA A 276 -25.28 36.11 -35.51
C ALA A 276 -23.80 36.37 -35.11
N SER A 277 -22.78 35.96 -35.85
CA SER A 277 -22.54 36.34 -37.26
C SER A 277 -21.21 35.70 -37.76
N GLN A 278 -21.13 35.62 -39.09
CA GLN A 278 -20.18 34.89 -39.95
C GLN A 278 -18.74 35.45 -39.97
N LEU A 279 -17.71 34.61 -40.21
CA LEU A 279 -16.55 34.86 -41.12
C LEU A 279 -15.62 33.61 -41.22
N PRO A 280 -14.86 33.42 -42.33
CA PRO A 280 -14.73 32.12 -43.00
C PRO A 280 -13.41 31.36 -42.82
N ALA A 281 -13.49 30.08 -43.17
CA ALA A 281 -12.46 29.06 -43.17
C ALA A 281 -11.34 29.29 -44.20
N ALA A 282 -10.10 29.22 -43.72
CA ALA A 282 -8.90 29.11 -44.56
C ALA A 282 -8.48 27.64 -44.67
N VAL A 283 -8.39 27.18 -45.92
CA VAL A 283 -7.99 25.84 -46.36
C VAL A 283 -6.47 25.74 -46.37
N HIS A 284 -5.90 24.81 -45.62
CA HIS A 284 -4.51 24.35 -45.83
C HIS A 284 -4.50 22.83 -45.92
N GLY A 285 -4.50 22.36 -47.18
CA GLY A 285 -4.21 20.98 -47.52
C GLY A 285 -2.70 20.73 -47.48
N VAL A 286 -2.30 19.61 -46.88
CA VAL A 286 -0.94 19.09 -47.00
C VAL A 286 -1.04 17.63 -47.44
N ALA A 287 -0.46 17.37 -48.61
CA ALA A 287 -0.52 16.12 -49.34
C ALA A 287 0.21 14.98 -48.64
N GLN A 288 -0.41 13.81 -48.66
CA GLN A 288 0.15 12.54 -48.24
C GLN A 288 1.15 12.02 -49.29
N LEU A 289 2.38 11.75 -48.86
CA LEU A 289 3.37 10.98 -49.63
C LEU A 289 3.41 9.55 -49.08
N SER A 290 3.05 8.63 -49.95
CA SER A 290 3.04 7.17 -49.80
C SER A 290 4.46 6.57 -49.79
N PRO A 291 4.80 5.70 -48.83
CA PRO A 291 6.11 5.05 -48.76
C PRO A 291 6.16 3.78 -49.63
N ILE A 292 7.19 3.71 -50.46
CA ILE A 292 7.49 2.65 -51.42
C ILE A 292 7.95 1.38 -50.70
N ALA A 293 7.25 0.28 -50.97
CA ALA A 293 7.61 -1.07 -50.57
C ALA A 293 8.87 -1.56 -51.29
N ARG A 294 9.86 -2.04 -50.53
CA ARG A 294 10.97 -2.86 -51.03
C ARG A 294 10.78 -4.29 -50.52
N THR A 295 10.25 -5.13 -51.39
CA THR A 295 10.17 -6.58 -51.27
C THR A 295 11.56 -7.19 -51.46
N VAL A 296 12.11 -7.79 -50.40
CA VAL A 296 13.28 -8.67 -50.47
C VAL A 296 12.77 -10.10 -50.32
N THR A 297 12.90 -10.87 -51.39
CA THR A 297 12.56 -12.29 -51.50
C THR A 297 13.61 -13.16 -50.81
N PRO A 298 13.29 -13.94 -49.75
CA PRO A 298 14.18 -14.95 -49.22
C PRO A 298 13.98 -16.26 -49.98
N GLN A 299 15.09 -16.82 -50.45
CA GLN A 299 15.16 -18.09 -51.16
C GLN A 299 14.75 -19.25 -50.26
N SER A 300 13.91 -20.10 -50.82
CA SER A 300 13.37 -21.35 -50.32
C SER A 300 14.44 -22.44 -50.22
N THR A 301 14.79 -22.84 -49.00
CA THR A 301 15.44 -24.14 -48.73
C THR A 301 14.38 -25.12 -48.26
N SER A 302 14.06 -26.05 -49.15
CA SER A 302 13.15 -27.17 -48.95
C SER A 302 13.78 -28.20 -48.02
N THR A 303 13.34 -28.25 -46.76
CA THR A 303 13.48 -29.44 -45.92
C THR A 303 12.08 -29.96 -45.61
N THR A 304 11.73 -31.04 -46.30
CA THR A 304 10.57 -31.89 -46.08
C THR A 304 10.54 -32.40 -44.65
N SER A 305 9.70 -31.81 -43.80
CA SER A 305 9.23 -32.44 -42.56
C SER A 305 7.75 -32.75 -42.71
N THR A 306 7.45 -34.02 -42.55
CA THR A 306 6.19 -34.67 -42.79
C THR A 306 5.10 -34.17 -41.83
N THR A 307 3.95 -33.91 -42.42
CA THR A 307 2.69 -33.50 -41.84
C THR A 307 2.16 -34.47 -40.79
N ALA A 308 1.89 -33.98 -39.59
CA ALA A 308 0.97 -34.61 -38.63
C ALA A 308 0.09 -33.53 -37.97
N THR A 309 -0.98 -33.20 -38.70
CA THR A 309 -2.36 -33.02 -38.20
C THR A 309 -2.60 -32.31 -36.86
N GLY A 310 -3.30 -31.17 -36.92
CA GLY A 310 -4.24 -30.81 -35.86
C GLY A 310 -4.08 -29.43 -35.23
N ALA A 311 -3.74 -28.40 -36.00
CA ALA A 311 -3.97 -27.02 -35.54
C ALA A 311 -5.49 -26.78 -35.40
N ARG A 312 -6.04 -27.14 -34.24
CA ARG A 312 -7.38 -26.73 -33.79
C ARG A 312 -7.38 -25.21 -33.76
N SER A 313 -7.78 -24.58 -34.86
CA SER A 313 -8.18 -23.19 -34.95
C SER A 313 -9.35 -23.00 -33.97
N ARG A 314 -9.04 -22.71 -32.70
CA ARG A 314 -10.01 -22.32 -31.69
C ARG A 314 -10.68 -21.04 -32.21
N ARG A 315 -11.89 -21.18 -32.78
CA ARG A 315 -12.79 -20.05 -33.06
C ARG A 315 -13.13 -19.38 -31.71
N THR A 316 -12.27 -18.50 -31.23
CA THR A 316 -12.49 -17.64 -30.06
C THR A 316 -13.54 -16.61 -30.48
N ARG A 317 -14.82 -16.86 -30.15
CA ARG A 317 -15.86 -15.82 -30.21
C ARG A 317 -15.36 -14.62 -29.40
N ARG A 318 -15.01 -13.51 -30.06
CA ARG A 318 -14.55 -12.27 -29.44
C ARG A 318 -15.57 -11.80 -28.41
N LEU A 319 -15.18 -11.81 -27.13
CA LEU A 319 -16.06 -11.55 -26.00
C LEU A 319 -16.22 -10.05 -25.81
N ARG A 320 -17.43 -9.55 -26.05
CA ARG A 320 -17.82 -8.19 -25.66
C ARG A 320 -18.56 -8.24 -24.33
N LEU A 321 -18.48 -7.15 -23.57
CA LEU A 321 -19.49 -6.89 -22.53
C LEU A 321 -20.86 -6.93 -23.23
N SER A 322 -21.77 -7.78 -22.78
CA SER A 322 -23.04 -8.00 -23.47
C SER A 322 -23.92 -6.76 -23.34
N SER A 323 -24.55 -6.29 -24.43
CA SER A 323 -25.49 -5.16 -24.37
C SER A 323 -26.69 -5.45 -23.48
N ALA A 324 -27.07 -6.72 -23.31
CA ALA A 324 -28.15 -7.16 -22.41
C ALA A 324 -27.76 -7.09 -20.92
N ALA A 325 -26.46 -7.07 -20.59
CA ALA A 325 -25.95 -6.68 -19.28
C ALA A 325 -25.73 -5.16 -19.23
N ALA A 326 -26.64 -4.38 -19.83
CA ALA A 326 -26.58 -2.93 -20.11
C ALA A 326 -26.17 -2.03 -18.92
N ALA A 327 -26.16 -2.57 -17.70
CA ALA A 327 -25.60 -1.89 -16.55
C ALA A 327 -24.07 -1.87 -16.65
N ALA A 328 -23.51 -0.68 -16.88
CA ALA A 328 -22.09 -0.42 -16.74
C ALA A 328 -21.56 -1.07 -15.44
N PRO A 329 -20.43 -1.81 -15.49
CA PRO A 329 -19.92 -2.53 -14.34
C PRO A 329 -19.74 -1.57 -13.17
N VAL A 330 -20.21 -1.95 -11.99
CA VAL A 330 -20.20 -1.08 -10.82
C VAL A 330 -18.85 -1.02 -10.10
N LEU A 331 -17.78 -1.31 -10.87
CA LEU A 331 -16.40 -1.42 -10.44
C LEU A 331 -15.89 -0.08 -9.91
N GLU A 332 -15.40 -0.09 -8.68
CA GLU A 332 -14.85 1.07 -7.96
C GLU A 332 -13.33 0.99 -7.84
N GLU A 333 -12.74 -0.22 -7.80
CA GLU A 333 -11.30 -0.42 -7.73
C GLU A 333 -10.82 -1.43 -8.76
N LEU A 334 -9.74 -1.09 -9.48
CA LEU A 334 -9.08 -1.95 -10.43
C LEU A 334 -7.59 -2.04 -10.08
N HIS A 335 -7.12 -3.26 -9.83
CA HIS A 335 -5.73 -3.51 -9.51
C HIS A 335 -5.17 -4.46 -10.56
N VAL A 336 -4.13 -4.07 -11.27
CA VAL A 336 -3.48 -4.88 -12.30
C VAL A 336 -2.01 -5.06 -11.92
N THR A 337 -1.53 -6.30 -11.92
CA THR A 337 -0.15 -6.66 -11.56
C THR A 337 0.49 -7.50 -12.66
N SER A 338 1.72 -7.16 -13.03
CA SER A 338 2.55 -7.89 -14.00
C SER A 338 1.95 -8.00 -15.40
N SER A 339 1.19 -6.98 -15.86
CA SER A 339 0.56 -7.08 -17.18
C SER A 339 1.55 -6.82 -18.31
N ALA A 340 1.54 -7.65 -19.36
CA ALA A 340 2.38 -7.49 -20.55
C ALA A 340 1.75 -6.59 -21.63
N ARG A 341 0.47 -6.20 -21.47
CA ARG A 341 -0.23 -5.36 -22.43
C ARG A 341 0.34 -3.96 -22.50
N ARG A 342 0.36 -3.39 -23.70
CA ARG A 342 0.74 -2.00 -23.95
C ARG A 342 -0.37 -1.00 -23.62
N SER A 343 -1.62 -1.40 -23.64
CA SER A 343 -2.77 -0.53 -23.32
C SER A 343 -3.76 -1.23 -22.41
N LEU A 344 -4.42 -0.47 -21.54
CA LEU A 344 -5.54 -0.99 -20.75
C LEU A 344 -6.64 -1.53 -21.70
N PRO A 345 -7.29 -2.65 -21.35
CA PRO A 345 -8.41 -3.18 -22.12
C PRO A 345 -9.52 -2.14 -22.32
N ARG A 346 -10.25 -2.20 -23.45
CA ARG A 346 -11.33 -1.25 -23.78
C ARG A 346 -12.52 -1.40 -22.86
N TRP A 347 -12.82 -2.58 -22.32
CA TRP A 347 -13.88 -2.71 -21.32
C TRP A 347 -13.68 -1.79 -20.10
N VAL A 348 -12.44 -1.37 -19.80
CA VAL A 348 -12.15 -0.42 -18.72
C VAL A 348 -12.80 0.95 -18.99
N GLU A 349 -13.01 1.32 -20.26
CA GLU A 349 -13.74 2.54 -20.65
C GLU A 349 -15.19 2.55 -20.13
N THR A 350 -15.77 1.38 -19.87
CA THR A 350 -17.12 1.25 -19.33
C THR A 350 -17.20 1.39 -17.80
N CYS A 351 -16.05 1.37 -17.11
CA CYS A 351 -15.97 1.45 -15.65
C CYS A 351 -16.06 2.91 -15.15
N THR A 352 -17.18 3.59 -15.41
CA THR A 352 -17.38 5.01 -15.07
C THR A 352 -17.41 5.31 -13.56
N ARG A 353 -17.59 4.28 -12.72
CA ARG A 353 -17.60 4.39 -11.25
C ARG A 353 -16.23 4.15 -10.61
N LEU A 354 -15.19 3.95 -11.41
CA LEU A 354 -13.85 3.66 -10.91
C LEU A 354 -13.31 4.83 -10.08
N LYS A 355 -12.93 4.54 -8.83
CA LYS A 355 -12.38 5.48 -7.84
C LYS A 355 -10.90 5.27 -7.61
N HIS A 356 -10.42 4.03 -7.70
CA HIS A 356 -9.04 3.68 -7.42
C HIS A 356 -8.49 2.77 -8.52
N ILE A 357 -7.29 3.09 -9.02
CA ILE A 357 -6.56 2.20 -9.92
C ILE A 357 -5.13 1.99 -9.44
N THR A 358 -4.70 0.73 -9.45
CA THR A 358 -3.34 0.33 -9.11
C THR A 358 -2.78 -0.47 -10.28
N LEU A 359 -1.67 -0.03 -10.85
CA LEU A 359 -0.93 -0.72 -11.90
C LEU A 359 0.47 -1.02 -11.37
N ARG A 360 0.79 -2.31 -11.19
CA ARG A 360 2.09 -2.77 -10.70
C ARG A 360 2.79 -3.61 -11.76
N ASN A 361 4.07 -3.35 -12.05
CA ASN A 361 4.86 -4.10 -13.02
C ASN A 361 4.17 -4.28 -14.38
N CYS A 362 3.40 -3.28 -14.81
CA CYS A 362 2.63 -3.35 -16.06
C CYS A 362 3.38 -2.67 -17.21
N ALA A 363 3.25 -3.22 -18.42
CA ALA A 363 3.81 -2.69 -19.65
C ALA A 363 2.91 -1.63 -20.33
N TYR A 364 1.87 -1.14 -19.63
CA TYR A 364 0.99 -0.10 -20.16
C TYR A 364 1.78 1.17 -20.48
N ASN A 365 1.53 1.76 -21.64
CA ASN A 365 2.17 3.00 -22.08
C ASN A 365 1.36 4.25 -21.71
N ARG A 366 0.03 4.13 -21.71
CA ARG A 366 -0.96 5.17 -21.43
C ARG A 366 -2.18 4.56 -20.74
N VAL A 367 -2.96 5.41 -20.07
CA VAL A 367 -4.26 5.04 -19.49
C VAL A 367 -5.41 5.80 -20.13
N ASP A 368 -5.36 6.05 -21.44
CA ASP A 368 -6.41 6.79 -22.18
C ASP A 368 -7.80 6.13 -22.08
N SER A 369 -7.85 4.81 -21.83
CA SER A 369 -9.07 4.06 -21.54
C SER A 369 -9.78 4.53 -20.26
N LEU A 370 -9.09 5.23 -19.36
CA LEU A 370 -9.67 5.78 -18.14
C LEU A 370 -10.36 7.14 -18.34
N ARG A 371 -10.36 7.73 -19.55
CA ARG A 371 -10.92 9.07 -19.79
C ARG A 371 -12.35 9.29 -19.29
N PHE A 372 -13.14 8.22 -19.16
CA PHE A 372 -14.53 8.27 -18.67
C PHE A 372 -14.67 8.02 -17.15
N ALA A 373 -13.61 7.61 -16.46
CA ALA A 373 -13.57 7.42 -15.01
C ALA A 373 -13.47 8.77 -14.27
N ARG A 374 -14.49 9.63 -14.41
CA ARG A 374 -14.48 10.99 -13.82
C ARG A 374 -14.45 11.01 -12.28
N LYS A 375 -14.81 9.89 -11.63
CA LYS A 375 -14.79 9.69 -10.17
C LYS A 375 -13.46 9.14 -9.64
N LEU A 376 -12.42 9.10 -10.48
CA LEU A 376 -11.12 8.57 -10.11
C LEU A 376 -10.44 9.49 -9.10
N THR A 377 -10.20 8.96 -7.89
CA THR A 377 -9.64 9.69 -6.75
C THR A 377 -8.20 9.27 -6.43
N SER A 378 -7.79 8.05 -6.78
CA SER A 378 -6.44 7.56 -6.51
C SER A 378 -5.89 6.75 -7.68
N ILE A 379 -4.63 7.03 -8.02
CA ILE A 379 -3.86 6.33 -9.05
C ILE A 379 -2.52 5.91 -8.46
N LEU A 380 -2.19 4.64 -8.54
CA LEU A 380 -0.88 4.08 -8.19
C LEU A 380 -0.27 3.40 -9.40
N LEU A 381 0.91 3.87 -9.81
CA LEU A 381 1.77 3.28 -10.82
C LEU A 381 3.06 2.83 -10.13
N ASP A 382 3.38 1.54 -10.15
CA ASP A 382 4.62 1.01 -9.58
C ASP A 382 5.27 0.04 -10.56
N GLY A 383 6.56 0.20 -10.86
CA GLY A 383 7.26 -0.69 -11.81
C GLY A 383 6.71 -0.64 -13.23
N CYS A 384 5.95 0.40 -13.61
CA CYS A 384 5.39 0.55 -14.95
C CYS A 384 6.45 1.08 -15.92
N ALA A 385 7.37 0.22 -16.34
CA ALA A 385 8.57 0.60 -17.09
C ALA A 385 8.28 1.24 -18.46
N SER A 386 7.15 0.90 -19.10
CA SER A 386 6.76 1.44 -20.42
C SER A 386 5.87 2.68 -20.36
N PHE A 387 5.52 3.16 -19.16
CA PHE A 387 4.54 4.22 -19.01
C PHE A 387 5.12 5.60 -19.36
N VAL A 388 4.51 6.27 -20.33
CA VAL A 388 4.91 7.61 -20.81
C VAL A 388 3.80 8.64 -20.67
N GLY A 389 2.53 8.21 -20.64
CA GLY A 389 1.37 9.09 -20.70
C GLY A 389 1.00 9.77 -19.38
N PHE A 390 1.94 10.34 -18.61
CA PHE A 390 1.62 10.99 -17.32
C PHE A 390 0.69 12.20 -17.47
N ASP A 391 0.70 12.88 -18.61
CA ASP A 391 -0.20 14.01 -18.91
C ASP A 391 -1.69 13.64 -18.82
N CYS A 392 -2.06 12.38 -19.10
CA CYS A 392 -3.46 11.96 -19.03
C CYS A 392 -4.03 12.03 -17.61
N LEU A 393 -3.16 12.03 -16.58
CA LEU A 393 -3.55 12.18 -15.18
C LEU A 393 -4.18 13.56 -14.90
N CYS A 394 -3.86 14.57 -15.70
CA CYS A 394 -4.43 15.91 -15.59
C CYS A 394 -5.93 15.97 -15.95
N GLY A 395 -6.46 14.93 -16.61
CA GLY A 395 -7.86 14.83 -17.03
C GLY A 395 -8.83 14.43 -15.91
N PHE A 396 -8.34 14.07 -14.71
CA PHE A 396 -9.18 13.57 -13.62
C PHE A 396 -9.49 14.68 -12.60
N PRO A 397 -10.75 15.18 -12.55
CA PRO A 397 -11.10 16.33 -11.71
C PRO A 397 -11.16 16.01 -10.21
N GLU A 398 -11.46 14.77 -9.83
CA GLU A 398 -11.59 14.33 -8.43
C GLU A 398 -10.32 13.68 -7.88
N LEU A 399 -9.19 13.80 -8.59
CA LEU A 399 -7.95 13.13 -8.21
C LEU A 399 -7.38 13.71 -6.91
N ARG A 400 -7.23 12.86 -5.89
CA ARG A 400 -6.74 13.21 -4.55
C ARG A 400 -5.39 12.57 -4.21
N SER A 401 -5.08 11.42 -4.79
CA SER A 401 -3.86 10.68 -4.49
C SER A 401 -3.19 10.18 -5.77
N VAL A 402 -1.92 10.53 -5.95
CA VAL A 402 -1.08 10.04 -7.06
C VAL A 402 0.18 9.43 -6.49
N THR A 403 0.44 8.18 -6.85
CA THR A 403 1.68 7.47 -6.52
C THR A 403 2.33 6.98 -7.80
N VAL A 404 3.57 7.36 -8.04
CA VAL A 404 4.38 6.92 -9.18
C VAL A 404 5.71 6.40 -8.64
N LYS A 405 5.95 5.10 -8.77
CA LYS A 405 7.16 4.43 -8.29
C LYS A 405 7.80 3.64 -9.42
N ASN A 406 9.12 3.64 -9.49
CA ASN A 406 9.91 2.78 -10.39
C ASN A 406 9.42 2.78 -11.87
N CYS A 407 8.93 3.93 -12.35
CA CYS A 407 8.50 4.07 -13.74
C CYS A 407 9.71 4.49 -14.60
N GLY A 408 10.22 3.55 -15.39
CA GLY A 408 11.50 3.70 -16.11
C GLY A 408 11.55 4.82 -17.15
N LEU A 409 10.39 5.22 -17.70
CA LEU A 409 10.28 6.30 -18.70
C LEU A 409 9.82 7.64 -18.11
N LEU A 410 9.69 7.76 -16.79
CA LEU A 410 9.43 9.04 -16.14
C LEU A 410 10.69 9.93 -16.26
N ARG A 411 10.68 10.87 -17.20
CA ARG A 411 11.79 11.81 -17.45
C ARG A 411 11.46 13.27 -17.15
N ASP A 412 10.18 13.57 -17.00
CA ASP A 412 9.67 14.92 -16.79
C ASP A 412 8.53 14.90 -15.77
N LEU A 413 8.47 15.95 -14.95
CA LEU A 413 7.45 16.18 -13.93
C LEU A 413 6.55 17.38 -14.25
N SER A 414 6.63 17.98 -15.45
CA SER A 414 5.79 19.11 -15.90
C SER A 414 4.28 18.85 -15.87
N TRP A 415 3.86 17.58 -15.85
CA TRP A 415 2.46 17.19 -15.68
C TRP A 415 1.96 17.38 -14.23
N VAL A 416 2.84 17.36 -13.22
CA VAL A 416 2.46 17.51 -11.80
C VAL A 416 1.76 18.84 -11.51
N PRO A 417 2.30 20.02 -11.89
CA PRO A 417 1.62 21.30 -11.68
C PRO A 417 0.35 21.46 -12.53
N ARG A 418 0.14 20.62 -13.56
CA ARG A 418 -1.03 20.68 -14.44
C ARG A 418 -2.22 19.86 -13.95
N LEU A 419 -2.07 19.13 -12.84
CA LEU A 419 -3.18 18.40 -12.22
C LEU A 419 -4.28 19.38 -11.82
N ARG A 420 -5.54 19.04 -12.16
CA ARG A 420 -6.72 19.89 -11.90
C ARG A 420 -7.39 19.62 -10.56
N GLY A 421 -7.33 18.38 -10.06
CA GLY A 421 -7.96 18.00 -8.80
C GLY A 421 -7.24 18.57 -7.58
N SER A 422 -7.97 18.69 -6.46
CA SER A 422 -7.38 19.04 -5.16
C SER A 422 -6.60 17.84 -4.61
N LEU A 423 -5.37 17.68 -5.08
CA LEU A 423 -4.51 16.57 -4.70
C LEU A 423 -4.14 16.71 -3.23
N SER A 424 -4.43 15.70 -2.40
CA SER A 424 -4.05 15.65 -0.99
C SER A 424 -2.75 14.87 -0.75
N TYR A 425 -2.42 13.91 -1.63
CA TYR A 425 -1.25 13.05 -1.52
C TYR A 425 -0.51 12.91 -2.85
N LEU A 426 0.80 13.17 -2.84
CA LEU A 426 1.69 12.97 -3.99
C LEU A 426 2.92 12.16 -3.58
N CYS A 427 3.10 11.00 -4.20
CA CYS A 427 4.30 10.19 -4.05
C CYS A 427 4.99 9.95 -5.40
N ILE A 428 6.27 10.32 -5.52
CA ILE A 428 7.07 10.08 -6.72
C ILE A 428 8.41 9.47 -6.31
N HIS A 429 8.59 8.17 -6.60
CA HIS A 429 9.85 7.45 -6.38
C HIS A 429 10.47 7.05 -7.72
N HIS A 430 11.60 7.65 -8.04
CA HIS A 430 12.37 7.37 -9.23
C HIS A 430 13.83 7.21 -8.85
N LEU A 431 14.27 5.96 -8.72
CA LEU A 431 15.63 5.59 -8.31
C LEU A 431 16.59 5.45 -9.50
N SER A 432 16.15 5.80 -10.72
CA SER A 432 17.05 5.79 -11.88
C SER A 432 18.10 6.90 -11.71
N PRO A 433 19.37 6.64 -12.07
CA PRO A 433 20.40 7.68 -12.11
C PRO A 433 20.16 8.70 -13.23
N ALA A 434 19.27 8.40 -14.19
CA ALA A 434 18.92 9.34 -15.25
C ALA A 434 18.33 10.63 -14.65
N SER A 435 18.80 11.79 -15.14
CA SER A 435 18.25 13.08 -14.73
C SER A 435 16.77 13.16 -15.09
N ILE A 436 15.94 13.45 -14.10
CA ILE A 436 14.57 13.90 -14.34
C ILE A 436 14.61 15.41 -14.54
N THR A 437 14.03 15.87 -15.64
CA THR A 437 13.70 17.29 -15.82
C THR A 437 12.61 17.65 -14.81
N ALA A 438 13.01 18.30 -13.72
CA ALA A 438 12.07 18.95 -12.84
C ALA A 438 11.45 20.14 -13.59
N PHE A 439 10.19 20.43 -13.30
CA PHE A 439 9.55 21.62 -13.86
C PHE A 439 10.09 22.86 -13.14
N ALA A 440 10.54 23.85 -13.92
CA ALA A 440 10.75 25.20 -13.40
C ALA A 440 9.43 25.71 -12.82
N SER A 441 9.49 26.59 -11.80
CA SER A 441 8.32 27.29 -11.24
C SER A 441 7.51 27.88 -12.38
N ALA A 442 6.47 27.18 -12.81
CA ALA A 442 5.70 27.59 -13.96
C ALA A 442 4.44 28.25 -13.42
N SER A 443 4.26 29.51 -13.78
CA SER A 443 2.99 30.26 -13.74
C SER A 443 1.90 29.60 -14.61
N CYS A 444 1.96 28.29 -14.82
CA CYS A 444 1.19 27.52 -15.78
C CYS A 444 0.21 26.60 -15.05
N LEU A 445 -0.90 27.21 -14.60
CA LEU A 445 -2.26 26.71 -14.82
C LEU A 445 -2.65 25.33 -14.27
N GLY A 446 -2.26 25.02 -13.03
CA GLY A 446 -3.01 24.08 -12.20
C GLY A 446 -2.84 24.36 -10.72
N MET A 447 -3.90 24.88 -10.09
CA MET A 447 -4.02 24.98 -8.63
C MET A 447 -4.05 23.58 -7.95
N GLY A 448 -3.79 22.47 -8.66
CA GLY A 448 -4.04 21.12 -8.13
C GLY A 448 -3.21 20.76 -6.91
N LEU A 449 -2.05 21.39 -6.71
CA LEU A 449 -1.21 21.20 -5.53
C LEU A 449 -1.66 22.07 -4.33
N SER A 450 -2.64 22.96 -4.47
CA SER A 450 -3.04 23.88 -3.39
C SER A 450 -3.66 23.18 -2.19
N GLY A 451 -4.14 21.94 -2.36
CA GLY A 451 -4.70 21.10 -1.32
C GLY A 451 -3.76 20.00 -0.81
N LEU A 452 -2.48 20.01 -1.21
CA LEU A 452 -1.55 18.92 -0.92
C LEU A 452 -1.20 18.91 0.57
N GLU A 453 -1.48 17.78 1.24
CA GLU A 453 -1.21 17.56 2.66
C GLU A 453 0.06 16.70 2.85
N GLU A 454 0.31 15.76 1.95
CA GLU A 454 1.43 14.82 2.05
C GLU A 454 2.24 14.78 0.74
N LEU A 455 3.53 15.09 0.83
CA LEU A 455 4.48 15.03 -0.28
C LEU A 455 5.60 14.04 0.03
N ASN A 456 5.73 13.00 -0.79
CA ASN A 456 6.75 11.97 -0.66
C ASN A 456 7.57 11.83 -1.94
N LEU A 457 8.79 12.36 -1.95
CA LEU A 457 9.69 12.32 -3.08
C LEU A 457 10.88 11.41 -2.80
N SER A 458 11.22 10.59 -3.78
CA SER A 458 12.45 9.81 -3.79
C SER A 458 13.12 9.89 -5.15
N ILE A 459 13.90 10.95 -5.36
CA ILE A 459 14.45 11.31 -6.67
C ILE A 459 15.90 11.80 -6.45
N PRO A 460 16.93 10.97 -6.71
CA PRO A 460 18.33 11.32 -6.47
C PRO A 460 18.84 12.55 -7.21
N SER A 461 18.29 12.80 -8.39
CA SER A 461 18.62 13.94 -9.26
C SER A 461 17.79 15.21 -8.99
N LEU A 462 16.92 15.22 -7.97
CA LEU A 462 16.10 16.40 -7.64
C LEU A 462 16.97 17.52 -7.06
N HIS A 463 17.03 18.67 -7.73
CA HIS A 463 17.83 19.83 -7.29
C HIS A 463 17.05 20.89 -6.49
N ALA A 464 15.76 21.06 -6.79
CA ALA A 464 14.92 22.09 -6.19
C ALA A 464 13.58 21.51 -5.75
N LEU A 465 13.13 21.90 -4.56
CA LEU A 465 11.87 21.45 -3.95
C LEU A 465 10.77 22.53 -3.99
N ARG A 466 11.14 23.81 -4.15
CA ARG A 466 10.22 24.95 -4.09
C ARG A 466 9.01 24.79 -5.01
N SER A 467 9.19 24.28 -6.23
CA SER A 467 8.10 24.12 -7.20
C SER A 467 7.01 23.12 -6.77
N PHE A 468 7.35 22.13 -5.95
CA PHE A 468 6.38 21.17 -5.40
C PHE A 468 5.62 21.73 -4.19
N VAL A 469 6.25 22.64 -3.46
CA VAL A 469 5.79 23.08 -2.13
C VAL A 469 5.19 24.49 -2.15
N ALA A 470 5.54 25.33 -3.14
CA ALA A 470 5.08 26.72 -3.25
C ALA A 470 3.56 26.87 -3.19
N HIS A 471 2.83 26.02 -3.90
CA HIS A 471 1.37 26.07 -3.98
C HIS A 471 0.71 25.42 -2.76
N SER A 472 1.38 24.45 -2.11
CA SER A 472 0.85 23.71 -0.97
C SER A 472 1.29 24.27 0.38
N SER A 473 1.82 25.49 0.43
CA SER A 473 2.48 26.02 1.62
C SER A 473 1.55 26.09 2.83
N ALA A 474 0.26 26.35 2.61
CA ALA A 474 -0.75 26.43 3.66
C ALA A 474 -1.33 25.09 4.11
N THR A 475 -1.17 24.01 3.33
CA THR A 475 -1.83 22.72 3.55
C THR A 475 -0.88 21.58 3.87
N LEU A 476 0.39 21.69 3.45
CA LEU A 476 1.36 20.59 3.59
C LEU A 476 1.63 20.28 5.06
N ARG A 477 1.29 19.06 5.47
CA ARG A 477 1.46 18.50 6.82
C ARG A 477 2.64 17.55 6.91
N GLU A 478 2.89 16.76 5.88
CA GLU A 478 3.98 15.78 5.89
C GLU A 478 4.87 15.94 4.66
N LEU A 479 6.17 16.10 4.90
CA LEU A 479 7.20 16.16 3.85
C LEU A 479 8.19 15.02 4.04
N THR A 480 8.25 14.13 3.05
CA THR A 480 9.14 12.98 3.04
C THR A 480 10.06 13.01 1.82
N LEU A 481 11.37 13.00 2.04
CA LEU A 481 12.42 13.10 1.03
C LEU A 481 13.41 11.94 1.23
N PHE A 482 13.24 10.86 0.48
CA PHE A 482 14.14 9.71 0.52
C PHE A 482 15.15 9.80 -0.60
N THR A 483 16.45 9.60 -0.33
CA THR A 483 17.49 9.55 -1.38
C THR A 483 17.51 10.75 -2.32
N CYS A 484 16.98 11.91 -1.91
CA CYS A 484 17.05 13.17 -2.67
C CYS A 484 18.44 13.78 -2.47
N MET A 485 19.46 13.10 -2.98
CA MET A 485 20.88 13.38 -2.70
C MET A 485 21.24 14.79 -3.16
N SER A 486 20.87 15.15 -4.40
CA SER A 486 21.26 16.42 -5.05
C SER A 486 20.44 17.65 -4.65
N LEU A 487 19.51 17.51 -3.71
CA LEU A 487 18.58 18.58 -3.33
C LEU A 487 19.28 19.58 -2.40
N SER A 488 19.46 20.84 -2.84
CA SER A 488 20.19 21.87 -2.10
C SER A 488 19.36 23.10 -1.70
N GLY A 489 18.33 23.45 -2.49
CA GLY A 489 17.53 24.68 -2.34
C GLY A 489 16.53 24.70 -1.17
N PHE A 490 16.96 24.35 0.04
CA PHE A 490 16.10 24.40 1.25
C PHE A 490 15.86 25.82 1.75
N SER A 491 16.81 26.74 1.56
CA SER A 491 16.70 28.16 1.95
C SER A 491 15.56 28.89 1.24
N ASP A 492 15.19 28.42 0.05
CA ASP A 492 14.26 29.11 -0.86
C ASP A 492 12.81 28.60 -0.69
N LEU A 493 12.58 27.73 0.31
CA LEU A 493 11.26 27.18 0.60
C LEU A 493 10.35 28.25 1.23
N PRO A 494 9.05 28.28 0.87
CA PRO A 494 8.09 29.14 1.55
C PRO A 494 7.90 28.68 3.00
N ALA A 495 7.26 29.52 3.83
CA ALA A 495 6.80 29.08 5.14
C ALA A 495 5.77 27.96 5.02
N LEU A 496 5.88 26.95 5.88
CA LEU A 496 4.98 25.79 5.92
C LEU A 496 4.27 25.72 7.28
N PRO A 497 3.35 26.65 7.57
CA PRO A 497 2.72 26.76 8.89
C PRO A 497 1.90 25.54 9.31
N ALA A 498 1.47 24.70 8.36
CA ALA A 498 0.72 23.48 8.60
C ALA A 498 1.60 22.23 8.75
N LEU A 499 2.93 22.34 8.56
CA LEU A 499 3.83 21.19 8.57
C LEU A 499 3.93 20.59 9.97
N GLU A 500 3.71 19.29 10.07
CA GLU A 500 3.72 18.52 11.32
C GLU A 500 4.87 17.50 11.33
N LYS A 501 5.18 16.88 10.18
CA LYS A 501 6.21 15.84 10.07
C LYS A 501 7.15 16.07 8.91
N VAL A 502 8.44 15.88 9.18
CA VAL A 502 9.50 15.98 8.18
C VAL A 502 10.40 14.76 8.28
N VAL A 503 10.58 14.07 7.15
CA VAL A 503 11.48 12.93 7.03
C VAL A 503 12.40 13.16 5.84
N ILE A 504 13.70 13.25 6.08
CA ILE A 504 14.74 13.44 5.07
C ILE A 504 15.78 12.37 5.30
N THR A 505 16.11 11.59 4.28
CA THR A 505 17.11 10.52 4.39
C THR A 505 18.10 10.60 3.25
N GLY A 506 19.40 10.63 3.58
CA GLY A 506 20.49 10.55 2.61
C GLY A 506 20.70 11.81 1.77
N ASN A 507 20.26 12.98 2.24
CA ASN A 507 20.51 14.24 1.55
C ASN A 507 21.97 14.69 1.74
N CYS A 508 22.66 15.13 0.67
CA CYS A 508 24.08 15.51 0.75
C CYS A 508 24.35 17.02 0.63
N HIS A 509 23.35 17.88 0.84
CA HIS A 509 23.51 19.33 0.71
C HIS A 509 22.86 20.17 1.84
N MET A 510 21.85 19.68 2.55
CA MET A 510 21.17 20.41 3.62
C MET A 510 22.13 20.65 4.79
N GLN A 511 22.30 21.92 5.17
CA GLN A 511 23.29 22.33 6.18
C GLN A 511 22.68 22.68 7.54
N ASN A 512 21.39 23.08 7.55
CA ASN A 512 20.66 23.51 8.73
C ASN A 512 19.13 23.39 8.53
N PHE A 513 18.35 23.76 9.55
CA PHE A 513 16.88 23.72 9.56
C PHE A 513 16.25 25.12 9.59
N LEU A 514 16.94 26.18 9.16
CA LEU A 514 16.37 27.54 9.17
C LEU A 514 15.03 27.63 8.42
N TRP A 515 14.85 26.82 7.38
CA TRP A 515 13.62 26.70 6.61
C TRP A 515 12.43 26.14 7.42
N LEU A 516 12.68 25.44 8.54
CA LEU A 516 11.65 24.99 9.49
C LEU A 516 11.29 26.02 10.55
N SER A 517 12.05 27.11 10.71
CA SER A 517 11.78 28.13 11.74
C SER A 517 10.39 28.76 11.63
N ARG A 518 9.80 28.72 10.42
CA ARG A 518 8.46 29.25 10.11
C ARG A 518 7.38 28.16 10.06
N SER A 519 7.65 27.01 10.68
CA SER A 519 6.78 25.83 10.71
C SER A 519 6.50 25.39 12.16
N PRO A 520 5.82 26.21 12.98
CA PRO A 520 5.74 26.03 14.43
C PRO A 520 4.95 24.78 14.88
N ARG A 521 4.21 24.12 13.97
CA ARG A 521 3.42 22.92 14.25
C ARG A 521 4.22 21.61 14.09
N VAL A 522 5.49 21.69 13.72
CA VAL A 522 6.31 20.49 13.53
C VAL A 522 6.47 19.75 14.86
N VAL A 523 6.03 18.50 14.87
CA VAL A 523 6.11 17.58 16.02
C VAL A 523 7.15 16.49 15.81
N GLU A 524 7.54 16.22 14.56
CA GLU A 524 8.47 15.15 14.19
C GLU A 524 9.45 15.60 13.10
N VAL A 525 10.74 15.51 13.39
CA VAL A 525 11.83 15.72 12.42
C VAL A 525 12.74 14.50 12.42
N ARG A 526 12.84 13.84 11.27
CA ARG A 526 13.89 12.85 10.99
C ARG A 526 14.74 13.37 9.83
N ALA A 527 16.02 13.56 10.05
CA ALA A 527 16.99 13.93 9.03
C ALA A 527 18.18 12.97 9.13
N THR A 528 18.01 11.75 8.63
CA THR A 528 18.99 10.68 8.78
C THR A 528 19.98 10.67 7.63
N GLN A 529 21.25 10.35 7.91
CA GLN A 529 22.33 10.30 6.92
C GLN A 529 22.46 11.58 6.09
N CYS A 530 22.11 12.74 6.66
CA CYS A 530 22.26 14.03 6.00
C CYS A 530 23.72 14.50 6.13
N SER A 531 24.57 14.14 5.18
CA SER A 531 26.04 14.20 5.32
C SER A 531 26.60 15.61 5.44
N GLN A 532 25.89 16.63 4.96
CA GLN A 532 26.26 18.05 5.08
C GLN A 532 25.58 18.80 6.24
N LEU A 533 24.70 18.13 6.99
CA LEU A 533 24.01 18.75 8.12
C LEU A 533 25.02 19.04 9.23
N MET A 534 25.31 20.33 9.46
CA MET A 534 26.32 20.77 10.42
C MET A 534 25.72 21.55 11.60
N SER A 535 24.52 22.10 11.43
CA SER A 535 23.86 22.93 12.43
C SER A 535 22.39 22.53 12.59
N LEU A 536 21.90 22.53 13.83
CA LEU A 536 20.49 22.32 14.15
C LEU A 536 19.69 23.63 14.28
N THR A 537 20.29 24.76 13.90
CA THR A 537 19.62 26.07 13.90
C THR A 537 18.34 26.05 13.08
N GLY A 538 17.30 26.72 13.59
CA GLY A 538 15.93 26.69 13.08
C GLY A 538 15.01 25.74 13.85
N LEU A 539 15.56 24.72 14.54
CA LEU A 539 14.78 23.85 15.42
C LEU A 539 14.40 24.53 16.75
N ASP A 540 15.14 25.57 17.15
CA ASP A 540 14.88 26.40 18.33
C ASP A 540 13.51 27.10 18.30
N ALA A 541 12.90 27.27 17.11
CA ALA A 541 11.54 27.77 16.98
C ALA A 541 10.46 26.71 17.26
N LEU A 542 10.82 25.41 17.30
CA LEU A 542 9.89 24.28 17.29
C LEU A 542 9.58 23.75 18.70
N HIS A 543 8.91 24.58 19.51
CA HIS A 543 8.56 24.27 20.90
C HIS A 543 7.65 23.03 21.06
N GLN A 544 6.96 22.61 19.99
CA GLN A 544 6.10 21.43 19.94
C GLN A 544 6.81 20.15 19.47
N LEU A 545 8.09 20.24 19.09
CA LEU A 545 8.87 19.10 18.60
C LEU A 545 8.95 18.00 19.66
N ARG A 546 8.50 16.80 19.32
CA ARG A 546 8.47 15.63 20.22
C ARG A 546 9.50 14.57 19.84
N LEU A 547 9.83 14.47 18.55
CA LEU A 547 10.77 13.49 18.02
C LEU A 547 11.79 14.18 17.14
N LEU A 548 13.07 14.01 17.47
CA LEU A 548 14.19 14.38 16.62
C LEU A 548 15.09 13.17 16.39
N ASP A 549 15.32 12.85 15.13
CA ASP A 549 16.27 11.83 14.70
C ASP A 549 17.21 12.45 13.65
N VAL A 550 18.48 12.62 14.02
CA VAL A 550 19.55 13.10 13.12
C VAL A 550 20.66 12.06 12.98
N ASN A 551 20.30 10.78 13.11
CA ASN A 551 21.23 9.67 13.03
C ASN A 551 22.08 9.71 11.74
N GLY A 552 23.39 9.59 11.88
CA GLY A 552 24.33 9.60 10.76
C GLY A 552 24.68 11.00 10.23
N CYS A 553 24.26 12.08 10.89
CA CYS A 553 24.66 13.44 10.55
C CYS A 553 26.05 13.77 11.11
N GLN A 554 27.08 13.26 10.44
CA GLN A 554 28.47 13.25 10.94
C GLN A 554 29.09 14.63 11.17
N ARG A 555 28.52 15.71 10.60
CA ARG A 555 29.05 17.08 10.71
C ARG A 555 28.43 17.90 11.84
N VAL A 556 27.39 17.40 12.52
CA VAL A 556 26.77 18.10 13.65
C VAL A 556 27.75 18.16 14.81
N ARG A 557 28.13 19.37 15.23
CA ARG A 557 29.08 19.61 16.34
C ARG A 557 28.42 19.90 17.67
N THR A 558 27.21 20.45 17.63
CA THR A 558 26.46 20.91 18.79
C THR A 558 24.97 20.69 18.57
N ILE A 559 24.27 20.39 19.65
CA ILE A 559 22.82 20.29 19.71
C ILE A 559 22.20 21.45 20.52
N ALA A 560 22.96 22.53 20.79
CA ALA A 560 22.51 23.69 21.55
C ALA A 560 21.18 24.32 21.07
N PRO A 561 20.84 24.36 19.77
CA PRO A 561 19.55 24.86 19.30
C PRO A 561 18.34 24.09 19.84
N LEU A 562 18.53 22.91 20.44
CA LEU A 562 17.43 22.16 21.05
C LEU A 562 16.96 22.74 22.38
N ALA A 563 17.64 23.74 22.94
CA ALA A 563 17.33 24.31 24.26
C ALA A 563 15.85 24.70 24.45
N GLU A 564 15.19 25.16 23.39
CA GLU A 564 13.78 25.61 23.41
C GLU A 564 12.78 24.50 23.02
N CYS A 565 13.27 23.32 22.61
CA CYS A 565 12.45 22.15 22.25
C CYS A 565 11.93 21.41 23.50
N VAL A 566 11.30 22.13 24.44
CA VAL A 566 10.91 21.62 25.77
C VAL A 566 9.93 20.43 25.74
N SER A 567 9.25 20.22 24.62
CA SER A 567 8.34 19.08 24.39
C SER A 567 9.04 17.81 23.89
N LEU A 568 10.37 17.82 23.69
CA LEU A 568 11.10 16.72 23.08
C LEU A 568 11.07 15.48 23.98
N THR A 569 10.63 14.36 23.41
CA THR A 569 10.48 13.05 24.11
C THR A 569 11.46 12.01 23.58
N TYR A 570 11.86 12.11 22.31
CA TYR A 570 12.78 11.20 21.65
C TYR A 570 13.88 11.98 20.94
N LEU A 571 15.12 11.60 21.19
CA LEU A 571 16.30 12.14 20.54
C LEU A 571 17.23 11.02 20.08
N ASP A 572 17.48 10.91 18.78
CA ASP A 572 18.56 10.09 18.23
C ASP A 572 19.61 10.99 17.54
N VAL A 573 20.82 10.96 18.08
CA VAL A 573 22.03 11.61 17.54
C VAL A 573 23.13 10.59 17.27
N SER A 574 22.77 9.31 17.14
CA SER A 574 23.71 8.24 16.88
C SER A 574 24.52 8.52 15.60
N HIS A 575 25.80 8.17 15.60
CA HIS A 575 26.74 8.40 14.51
C HIS A 575 26.99 9.89 14.18
N CYS A 576 26.63 10.84 15.06
CA CYS A 576 27.10 12.23 15.02
C CYS A 576 28.53 12.32 15.58
N GLY A 577 29.53 11.87 14.81
CA GLY A 577 30.91 11.69 15.28
C GLY A 577 31.62 12.96 15.78
N LEU A 578 31.19 14.16 15.36
CA LEU A 578 31.74 15.44 15.79
C LEU A 578 30.99 16.10 16.96
N LEU A 579 29.93 15.47 17.48
CA LEU A 579 29.16 16.00 18.60
C LEU A 579 30.01 15.94 19.88
N THR A 580 30.24 17.09 20.51
CA THR A 580 31.17 17.21 21.65
C THR A 580 30.50 17.26 23.01
N ARG A 581 29.31 17.87 23.10
CA ARG A 581 28.59 18.07 24.36
C ARG A 581 27.08 17.87 24.18
N VAL A 582 26.44 17.41 25.25
CA VAL A 582 24.99 17.20 25.36
C VAL A 582 24.41 17.86 26.62
N SER A 583 25.09 18.86 27.19
CA SER A 583 24.59 19.57 28.38
C SER A 583 23.26 20.28 28.15
N VAL A 584 22.92 20.63 26.90
CA VAL A 584 21.60 21.18 26.54
C VAL A 584 20.43 20.28 26.94
N LEU A 585 20.66 18.97 27.10
CA LEU A 585 19.63 18.03 27.52
C LEU A 585 19.10 18.35 28.93
N GLU A 586 19.85 19.10 29.76
CA GLU A 586 19.36 19.64 31.04
C GLU A 586 18.10 20.49 30.92
N LYS A 587 17.88 21.10 29.74
CA LYS A 587 16.71 21.95 29.47
C LYS A 587 15.52 21.17 28.93
N LEU A 588 15.60 19.85 28.78
CA LEU A 588 14.61 19.01 28.10
C LEU A 588 13.94 18.00 29.05
N PRO A 589 13.08 18.45 29.98
CA PRO A 589 12.53 17.62 31.05
C PRO A 589 11.59 16.51 30.56
N CYS A 590 11.12 16.60 29.32
CA CYS A 590 10.20 15.63 28.71
C CYS A 590 10.90 14.43 28.04
N LEU A 591 12.23 14.40 27.98
CA LEU A 591 12.97 13.32 27.31
C LEU A 591 12.70 11.96 27.94
N GLN A 592 12.35 10.99 27.09
CA GLN A 592 12.09 9.60 27.45
C GLN A 592 13.12 8.64 26.82
N CYS A 593 13.57 8.93 25.61
CA CYS A 593 14.54 8.10 24.88
C CYS A 593 15.67 8.97 24.32
N VAL A 594 16.91 8.65 24.66
CA VAL A 594 18.11 9.33 24.16
C VAL A 594 19.08 8.31 23.60
N LEU A 595 19.35 8.39 22.30
CA LEU A 595 20.23 7.48 21.59
C LEU A 595 21.46 8.23 21.05
N MET A 596 22.65 7.81 21.47
CA MET A 596 23.91 8.50 21.14
C MET A 596 25.00 7.55 20.64
N ARG A 597 24.62 6.39 20.08
CA ARG A 597 25.57 5.34 19.67
C ARG A 597 26.63 5.91 18.74
N ASN A 598 27.89 5.56 18.95
CA ASN A 598 29.00 5.97 18.07
C ASN A 598 29.20 7.50 17.95
N CYS A 599 28.87 8.28 19.00
CA CYS A 599 29.30 9.67 19.13
C CYS A 599 30.72 9.74 19.71
N THR A 600 31.74 9.59 18.87
CA THR A 600 33.13 9.36 19.30
C THR A 600 33.81 10.58 19.94
N SER A 601 33.38 11.79 19.63
CA SER A 601 33.94 13.03 20.18
C SER A 601 33.22 13.53 21.44
N LEU A 602 32.23 12.78 21.93
CA LEU A 602 31.40 13.22 23.06
C LEU A 602 32.18 13.13 24.37
N VAL A 603 32.10 14.18 25.19
CA VAL A 603 32.69 14.19 26.54
C VAL A 603 31.77 13.50 27.52
N LYS A 604 32.31 12.65 28.42
CA LYS A 604 31.56 11.98 29.48
C LYS A 604 30.92 12.97 30.45
N ASP A 605 29.67 13.31 30.17
CA ASP A 605 28.82 14.17 30.97
C ASP A 605 27.45 13.50 31.17
N PHE A 606 27.02 13.48 32.43
CA PHE A 606 25.78 12.84 32.87
C PHE A 606 24.93 13.76 33.75
N GLY A 607 25.31 15.04 33.95
CA GLY A 607 24.57 15.99 34.79
C GLY A 607 23.12 16.15 34.33
N TRP A 608 22.93 16.15 33.01
CA TRP A 608 21.63 16.23 32.35
C TRP A 608 20.65 15.09 32.68
N ILE A 609 21.13 13.93 33.14
CA ILE A 609 20.23 12.81 33.48
C ILE A 609 19.29 13.24 34.60
N GLU A 610 19.79 13.91 35.64
CA GLU A 610 18.97 14.36 36.79
C GLU A 610 17.80 15.24 36.34
N ALA A 611 18.05 16.14 35.39
CA ALA A 611 17.07 17.06 34.83
C ALA A 611 16.04 16.41 33.87
N CYS A 612 16.25 15.14 33.46
CA CYS A 612 15.33 14.40 32.58
C CYS A 612 14.53 13.32 33.36
N PRO A 613 13.55 13.66 34.22
CA PRO A 613 12.89 12.69 35.11
C PRO A 613 12.09 11.60 34.38
N LYS A 614 11.69 11.85 33.13
CA LYS A 614 10.90 10.91 32.32
C LYS A 614 11.75 9.91 31.52
N LEU A 615 13.07 9.93 31.66
CA LEU A 615 13.97 9.07 30.90
C LEU A 615 13.65 7.58 31.16
N VAL A 616 13.47 6.81 30.10
CA VAL A 616 13.19 5.36 30.12
C VAL A 616 14.26 4.58 29.35
N GLU A 617 14.84 5.16 28.30
CA GLU A 617 15.87 4.50 27.49
C GLU A 617 17.05 5.44 27.22
N LEU A 618 18.25 4.92 27.44
CA LEU A 618 19.51 5.60 27.18
C LEU A 618 20.46 4.66 26.44
N MET A 619 20.81 4.98 25.20
CA MET A 619 21.89 4.31 24.48
C MET A 619 23.15 5.19 24.51
N VAL A 620 24.19 4.69 25.17
CA VAL A 620 25.45 5.43 25.33
C VAL A 620 26.32 5.33 24.06
N PRO A 621 27.30 6.23 23.86
CA PRO A 621 28.15 6.21 22.66
C PRO A 621 28.92 4.92 22.42
N GLY A 622 29.32 4.22 23.48
CA GLY A 622 30.03 2.95 23.37
C GLY A 622 30.24 2.27 24.73
N PRO A 623 30.87 1.10 24.75
CA PRO A 623 30.96 0.26 25.95
C PRO A 623 31.70 0.92 27.12
N SER A 624 32.66 1.82 26.84
CA SER A 624 33.43 2.54 27.87
C SER A 624 32.61 3.53 28.70
N TRP A 625 31.37 3.82 28.30
CA TRP A 625 30.43 4.69 29.01
C TRP A 625 29.50 3.93 29.96
N VAL A 626 29.31 2.63 29.73
CA VAL A 626 28.25 1.83 30.36
C VAL A 626 28.38 1.84 31.88
N GLU A 627 29.58 1.58 32.42
CA GLU A 627 29.76 1.54 33.89
C GLU A 627 29.57 2.90 34.55
N ALA A 628 30.04 3.98 33.92
CA ALA A 628 29.87 5.33 34.43
C ALA A 628 28.39 5.74 34.42
N ALA A 629 27.69 5.51 33.31
CA ALA A 629 26.26 5.76 33.17
C ALA A 629 25.44 4.95 34.18
N ARG A 630 25.74 3.65 34.33
CA ARG A 630 25.09 2.76 35.31
C ARG A 630 25.35 3.21 36.74
N GLY A 631 26.55 3.74 37.04
CA GLY A 631 26.87 4.34 38.33
C GLY A 631 25.99 5.55 38.65
N VAL A 632 25.86 6.47 37.70
CA VAL A 632 24.99 7.66 37.83
C VAL A 632 23.52 7.27 37.99
N LEU A 633 23.00 6.40 37.13
CA LEU A 633 21.62 5.93 37.20
C LEU A 633 21.31 5.24 38.54
N ARG A 634 22.24 4.44 39.08
CA ARG A 634 22.09 3.83 40.41
C ARG A 634 22.04 4.87 41.53
N ARG A 635 22.92 5.88 41.50
CA ARG A 635 22.94 6.96 42.50
C ARG A 635 21.63 7.77 42.48
N LEU A 636 21.08 8.02 41.29
CA LEU A 636 19.79 8.70 41.12
C LEU A 636 18.57 7.78 41.36
N GLY A 637 18.76 6.52 41.74
CA GLY A 637 17.66 5.56 41.95
C GLY A 637 16.92 5.12 40.68
N ARG A 638 17.47 5.39 39.49
CA ARG A 638 16.81 5.19 38.19
C ARG A 638 17.01 3.79 37.62
N ARG A 639 16.53 2.76 38.33
CA ARG A 639 16.69 1.35 37.93
C ARG A 639 15.85 0.93 36.71
N ASN A 640 14.79 1.67 36.40
CA ASN A 640 13.88 1.37 35.29
C ASN A 640 14.40 1.87 33.93
N VAL A 641 15.50 2.63 33.91
CA VAL A 641 16.10 3.12 32.67
C VAL A 641 16.83 1.97 32.00
N VAL A 642 16.40 1.63 30.78
CA VAL A 642 17.06 0.66 29.91
C VAL A 642 18.32 1.31 29.35
N LEU A 643 19.48 0.86 29.84
CA LEU A 643 20.79 1.28 29.35
C LEU A 643 21.24 0.33 28.23
N ARG A 644 21.53 0.87 27.04
CA ARG A 644 21.97 0.13 25.84
C ARG A 644 23.37 0.52 25.38
#